data_AF-A0AAU2T566-F1
#
_entry.id   AF-A0AAU2T566-F1
#
_cell.length_a   1.000
_cell.length_b   1.000
_cell.length_c   1.000
_cell.angle_alpha   90.00
_cell.angle_beta   90.00
_cell.angle_gamma   90.00
#
_symmetry.space_group_name_H-M   'P 1'
#
loop_
_entity.id
_entity.type
_entity.pdbx_description
1 polymer ?
#
loop_
_entity_poly.entity_id
_entity_poly.type
_entity_poly.pdbx_seq_one_letter_code
_entity_poly.pdbx_strand_id
1 'polypeptide(L)'
;MMNEVVQLALPCRVLTLKMEVGPEDGATRLETLVTKAIGTGLTKVKDLADLFVLPYRVVLDVVASLWGRGLVSIDLHSGDLELSDGGRDGLGAGAGTSEAVENGMSETRQYLYEPITGSFFVEREGSAKAPAGALRAPVDHRLKAADLPPRDLLAAVRAATRYGGGPGYRRRILNVGFGNPLLAPPDDIRWYTVGVQVQSDQDSGRLTVAVADPGKRFWNARAEARFQEYFARLGDEQSDSGLVRALRGKASRGLLEPEGVPQLLARLAAQAEKLSRVEAKNTAQAQKAMEDVGRQIQQRLRALLQARAQLEPIENAQGHEWVLKDLLAQARKQVVIVSPSIRYSTLSGLLPALHAMLKRGVRLVVSWGRTINDSLDPAVRTALSELAAKYPKRVLLSSSSVRTAACLVIQDNVRAYVGAYGPLDLVSGVGGRMTGLLIEPSKYGPGAPECVVDLLLWVRRAAFAAPERLGVLARHDDFPAVDEVESDIFEIAETPLPPGPADDTPEMLQIWAASWREHRIALARVVRQATDEAPGVEVVEDRVHEEFLWQTLHGAVGRLVLADDRISPRAATERVAAALRERAEHGVAVHLVQPTPVRDSDAVKAFTKLIDGTRGVTVHRRRSGVRLVACDDTVQLGSFAPLGRATTRAEGVGTASQLGVRVHSARFVTDLLRRLGVEQEQEVPGPDASTDPPVTDGAAVAYGALVMARQAHGEGGHGEVLRTILRDLDDPWRVLEVWEQRNVSATDLRRGAATLLRFGDRVPSVYRERWCRWLVGDAWRRHAFFEAALVGRMLPNGDSALGAAVCTVALPLEFGPVGSTLETCALEVEDEREQGVAAVGGFAELLLWGGPSGRQLIDLHRGILSSQWGELAQATMDLPLPDGRGLPLVTFAAQLATVMSAADVEEGWVRLTRTIDEIRRRRQRFNFDSGQAWHDGMFAPDGILTRIDAATGDPDLRHDLGHGLPVNVRRHVDKLVSQAGEEPIQWRKQMSHLHRIEELVREARLLSAAAVSRAHSDERVPDGVRDYALVTARLWDGLFSEADILTPPYRYPALALLQRLEPVAQWARVRT
;
A
#
# COMPACT_ATOMS: atom_id res chain seq x y z
N MET A 1 15.43 -23.14 -0.21
CA MET A 1 14.94 -24.40 -0.81
C MET A 1 13.66 -24.07 -1.57
N MET A 2 13.57 -24.39 -2.86
CA MET A 2 12.34 -24.16 -3.64
C MET A 2 11.31 -25.25 -3.29
N ASN A 3 10.11 -24.85 -2.86
CA ASN A 3 9.00 -25.79 -2.60
C ASN A 3 8.68 -26.57 -3.89
N GLU A 4 8.70 -27.90 -3.83
CA GLU A 4 8.35 -28.76 -4.96
C GLU A 4 6.85 -28.61 -5.29
N VAL A 5 6.52 -28.32 -6.55
CA VAL A 5 5.14 -28.18 -7.00
C VAL A 5 4.56 -29.55 -7.33
N VAL A 6 3.53 -29.96 -6.59
CA VAL A 6 2.81 -31.23 -6.75
C VAL A 6 1.60 -31.04 -7.67
N GLN A 7 1.38 -31.94 -8.62
CA GLN A 7 0.17 -31.92 -9.46
C GLN A 7 -0.97 -32.67 -8.79
N LEU A 8 -2.11 -32.01 -8.62
CA LEU A 8 -3.32 -32.53 -8.00
C LEU A 8 -4.48 -32.53 -9.02
N ALA A 9 -5.13 -33.67 -9.22
CA ALA A 9 -6.30 -33.82 -10.09
C ALA A 9 -7.59 -33.76 -9.26
N LEU A 10 -8.41 -32.74 -9.50
CA LEU A 10 -9.70 -32.50 -8.85
C LEU A 10 -10.84 -33.12 -9.69
N PRO A 11 -11.77 -33.86 -9.07
CA PRO A 11 -12.95 -34.37 -9.76
C PRO A 11 -14.00 -33.26 -9.92
N CYS A 12 -14.31 -32.92 -11.16
CA CYS A 12 -15.35 -31.96 -11.53
C CYS A 12 -16.55 -32.66 -12.15
N ARG A 13 -17.75 -32.22 -11.81
CA ARG A 13 -19.00 -32.72 -12.42
C ARG A 13 -19.33 -31.90 -13.66
N VAL A 14 -19.73 -32.56 -14.73
CA VAL A 14 -20.27 -31.85 -15.91
C VAL A 14 -21.70 -31.39 -15.59
N LEU A 15 -21.97 -30.10 -15.72
CA LEU A 15 -23.28 -29.49 -15.50
C LEU A 15 -23.70 -28.69 -16.73
N THR A 16 -24.97 -28.82 -17.08
CA THR A 16 -25.60 -28.06 -18.15
C THR A 16 -26.37 -26.89 -17.55
N LEU A 17 -25.93 -25.66 -17.83
CA LEU A 17 -26.54 -24.42 -17.34
C LEU A 17 -27.30 -23.72 -18.46
N LYS A 18 -28.51 -23.23 -18.14
CA LYS A 18 -29.28 -22.35 -19.02
C LYS A 18 -28.91 -20.91 -18.69
N MET A 19 -28.48 -20.17 -19.68
CA MET A 19 -27.95 -18.83 -19.55
C MET A 19 -28.76 -17.87 -20.40
N GLU A 20 -28.85 -16.63 -19.94
CA GLU A 20 -29.43 -15.53 -20.70
C GLU A 20 -28.27 -14.59 -21.06
N VAL A 21 -27.97 -14.47 -22.36
CA VAL A 21 -26.80 -13.73 -22.86
C VAL A 21 -27.22 -12.48 -23.63
N GLY A 22 -26.55 -11.36 -23.32
CA GLY A 22 -26.67 -10.09 -24.03
C GLY A 22 -25.48 -9.82 -24.95
N PRO A 23 -25.55 -8.77 -25.81
CA PRO A 23 -24.48 -8.38 -26.72
C PRO A 23 -23.18 -8.00 -25.98
N GLU A 24 -22.05 -8.16 -26.67
CA GLU A 24 -20.68 -7.95 -26.16
C GLU A 24 -20.40 -6.47 -25.87
N ASP A 25 -20.82 -5.56 -26.76
CA ASP A 25 -20.68 -4.10 -26.63
C ASP A 25 -21.99 -3.36 -26.96
N GLY A 26 -23.07 -3.65 -26.22
CA GLY A 26 -24.36 -2.95 -26.38
C GLY A 26 -24.75 -2.18 -25.11
N ALA A 27 -25.34 -0.99 -25.28
CA ALA A 27 -26.07 -0.33 -24.20
C ALA A 27 -27.31 -1.18 -23.85
N THR A 28 -27.61 -1.35 -22.56
CA THR A 28 -28.91 -1.93 -22.16
C THR A 28 -30.06 -1.03 -22.64
N ARG A 29 -31.28 -1.57 -22.80
CA ARG A 29 -32.43 -0.76 -23.26
C ARG A 29 -32.63 0.52 -22.43
N LEU A 30 -32.38 0.42 -21.11
CA LEU A 30 -32.44 1.56 -20.20
C LEU A 30 -31.28 2.54 -20.42
N GLU A 31 -30.05 2.04 -20.60
CA GLU A 31 -28.90 2.89 -20.97
C GLU A 31 -29.13 3.63 -22.28
N THR A 32 -29.64 2.97 -23.33
CA THR A 32 -29.95 3.61 -24.62
C THR A 32 -31.03 4.68 -24.48
N LEU A 33 -32.07 4.42 -23.69
CA LEU A 33 -33.13 5.38 -23.43
C LEU A 33 -32.63 6.57 -22.61
N VAL A 34 -31.78 6.34 -21.61
CA VAL A 34 -31.13 7.38 -20.81
C VAL A 34 -30.20 8.23 -21.66
N THR A 35 -29.36 7.64 -22.52
CA THR A 35 -28.50 8.36 -23.47
C THR A 35 -29.33 9.21 -24.44
N LYS A 36 -30.45 8.68 -24.96
CA LYS A 36 -31.39 9.45 -25.80
C LYS A 36 -32.02 10.62 -25.05
N ALA A 37 -32.45 10.40 -23.81
CA ALA A 37 -33.07 11.43 -22.97
C ALA A 37 -32.09 12.57 -22.64
N ILE A 38 -30.82 12.25 -22.35
CA ILE A 38 -29.76 13.26 -22.19
C ILE A 38 -29.52 14.00 -23.50
N GLY A 39 -29.49 13.30 -24.63
CA GLY A 39 -29.38 13.90 -25.97
C GLY A 39 -30.54 14.81 -26.36
N THR A 40 -31.71 14.67 -25.73
CA THR A 40 -32.87 15.57 -25.91
C THR A 40 -32.89 16.76 -24.95
N GLY A 41 -31.85 16.94 -24.11
CA GLY A 41 -31.70 18.10 -23.23
C GLY A 41 -32.09 17.87 -21.77
N LEU A 42 -32.29 16.62 -21.33
CA LEU A 42 -32.47 16.30 -19.90
C LEU A 42 -31.12 16.08 -19.24
N THR A 43 -30.64 17.10 -18.53
CA THR A 43 -29.28 17.15 -18.00
C THR A 43 -29.17 16.74 -16.53
N LYS A 44 -30.27 16.48 -15.81
CA LYS A 44 -30.22 16.03 -14.40
C LYS A 44 -30.70 14.59 -14.21
N VAL A 45 -30.02 13.86 -13.32
CA VAL A 45 -30.38 12.49 -12.92
C VAL A 45 -31.81 12.41 -12.36
N LYS A 46 -32.25 13.44 -11.64
CA LYS A 46 -33.60 13.52 -11.08
C LYS A 46 -34.66 13.58 -12.17
N ASP A 47 -34.46 14.39 -13.19
CA ASP A 47 -35.40 14.54 -14.31
C ASP A 47 -35.47 13.25 -15.15
N LEU A 48 -34.36 12.53 -15.26
CA LEU A 48 -34.32 11.19 -15.88
C LEU A 48 -35.05 10.15 -15.04
N ALA A 49 -34.90 10.18 -13.70
CA ALA A 49 -35.63 9.30 -12.79
C ALA A 49 -37.14 9.53 -12.84
N ASP A 50 -37.55 10.80 -12.89
CA ASP A 50 -38.95 11.21 -13.02
C ASP A 50 -39.51 10.82 -14.40
N LEU A 51 -38.74 10.98 -15.49
CA LEU A 51 -39.14 10.58 -16.85
C LEU A 51 -39.36 9.07 -16.97
N PHE A 52 -38.46 8.25 -16.42
CA PHE A 52 -38.53 6.79 -16.54
C PHE A 52 -39.36 6.13 -15.44
N VAL A 53 -39.86 6.90 -14.47
CA VAL A 53 -40.59 6.40 -13.29
C VAL A 53 -39.78 5.32 -12.56
N LEU A 54 -38.49 5.58 -12.37
CA LEU A 54 -37.56 4.69 -11.69
C LEU A 54 -36.99 5.33 -10.42
N PRO A 55 -36.63 4.56 -9.38
CA PRO A 55 -35.94 5.11 -8.23
C PRO A 55 -34.65 5.82 -8.64
N TYR A 56 -34.41 7.01 -8.08
CA TYR A 56 -33.24 7.85 -8.39
C TYR A 56 -31.92 7.09 -8.44
N ARG A 57 -31.71 6.15 -7.50
CA ARG A 57 -30.50 5.34 -7.39
C ARG A 57 -30.27 4.42 -8.60
N VAL A 58 -31.34 3.88 -9.20
CA VAL A 58 -31.25 3.03 -10.39
C VAL A 58 -30.79 3.83 -11.60
N VAL A 59 -31.30 5.05 -11.77
CA VAL A 59 -30.89 5.94 -12.85
C VAL A 59 -29.46 6.47 -12.63
N LEU A 60 -29.09 6.74 -11.38
CA LEU A 60 -27.73 7.11 -11.02
C LEU A 60 -26.72 6.00 -11.36
N ASP A 61 -27.03 4.73 -11.06
CA ASP A 61 -26.17 3.59 -11.40
C ASP A 61 -26.00 3.43 -12.92
N VAL A 62 -27.06 3.70 -13.69
CA VAL A 62 -27.02 3.69 -15.16
C VAL A 62 -26.15 4.83 -15.69
N VAL A 63 -26.29 6.03 -15.14
CA VAL A 63 -25.46 7.20 -15.49
C VAL A 63 -23.99 6.95 -15.12
N ALA A 64 -23.70 6.38 -13.96
CA ALA A 64 -22.36 5.99 -13.55
C ALA A 64 -21.75 4.91 -14.46
N SER A 65 -22.59 3.98 -14.95
CA SER A 65 -22.16 3.00 -15.96
C SER A 65 -21.87 3.65 -17.32
N LEU A 66 -22.65 4.63 -17.75
CA LEU A 66 -22.42 5.37 -19.00
C LEU A 66 -21.17 6.28 -18.90
N TRP A 67 -20.93 6.85 -17.72
CA TRP A 67 -19.72 7.58 -17.37
C TRP A 67 -18.47 6.72 -17.49
N GLY A 68 -18.46 5.56 -16.83
CA GLY A 68 -17.32 4.64 -16.83
C GLY A 68 -16.98 4.10 -18.23
N ARG A 69 -17.92 4.23 -19.17
CA ARG A 69 -17.76 3.88 -20.59
C ARG A 69 -17.40 5.07 -21.49
N GLY A 70 -17.32 6.28 -20.92
CA GLY A 70 -17.01 7.51 -21.66
C GLY A 70 -18.10 7.95 -22.62
N LEU A 71 -19.37 7.57 -22.40
CA LEU A 71 -20.53 7.94 -23.24
C LEU A 71 -21.29 9.17 -22.71
N VAL A 72 -21.08 9.51 -21.44
CA VAL A 72 -21.67 10.66 -20.75
C VAL A 72 -20.56 11.35 -19.95
N SER A 73 -20.52 12.68 -20.01
CA SER A 73 -19.72 13.58 -19.18
C SER A 73 -20.62 14.38 -18.23
N ILE A 74 -20.03 14.98 -17.19
CA ILE A 74 -20.69 15.53 -15.99
C ILE A 74 -19.85 16.74 -15.76
N ASP A 75 -20.47 17.88 -15.90
CA ASP A 75 -19.87 19.12 -15.46
C ASP A 75 -19.82 19.11 -13.94
N LEU A 76 -18.63 19.02 -13.38
CA LEU A 76 -18.39 18.94 -11.93
C LEU A 76 -18.77 20.25 -11.21
N HIS A 77 -18.98 21.35 -11.94
CA HIS A 77 -19.37 22.63 -11.38
C HIS A 77 -20.90 22.78 -11.26
N SER A 78 -21.64 22.29 -12.25
CA SER A 78 -23.12 22.40 -12.31
C SER A 78 -23.86 21.11 -11.96
N GLY A 79 -23.17 19.95 -12.01
CA GLY A 79 -23.75 18.62 -11.87
C GLY A 79 -24.62 18.20 -13.06
N ASP A 80 -24.51 18.89 -14.22
CA ASP A 80 -25.23 18.56 -15.44
C ASP A 80 -24.58 17.43 -16.23
N LEU A 81 -25.43 16.55 -16.77
CA LEU A 81 -25.08 15.44 -17.65
C LEU A 81 -25.05 15.93 -19.09
N GLU A 82 -23.93 15.69 -19.76
CA GLU A 82 -23.75 15.95 -21.18
C GLU A 82 -23.34 14.67 -21.91
N LEU A 83 -23.74 14.53 -23.17
CA LEU A 83 -23.21 13.45 -24.00
C LEU A 83 -21.78 13.79 -24.43
N SER A 84 -20.87 12.84 -24.24
CA SER A 84 -19.53 12.89 -24.82
C SER A 84 -19.58 12.65 -26.33
N ASP A 85 -18.47 12.89 -27.04
CA ASP A 85 -18.40 12.66 -28.49
C ASP A 85 -18.75 11.21 -28.88
N GLY A 86 -18.30 10.23 -28.09
CA GLY A 86 -18.69 8.82 -28.27
C GLY A 86 -20.18 8.54 -27.98
N GLY A 87 -20.81 9.32 -27.08
CA GLY A 87 -22.26 9.25 -26.82
C GLY A 87 -23.09 9.85 -27.96
N ARG A 88 -22.59 10.89 -28.63
CA ARG A 88 -23.22 11.53 -29.79
C ARG A 88 -23.13 10.65 -31.04
N ASP A 89 -21.97 10.04 -31.28
CA ASP A 89 -21.75 9.12 -32.40
C ASP A 89 -22.64 7.87 -32.29
N GLY A 90 -22.86 7.38 -31.06
CA GLY A 90 -23.76 6.25 -30.79
C GLY A 90 -25.24 6.50 -31.08
N LEU A 91 -25.68 7.77 -31.10
CA LEU A 91 -27.05 8.14 -31.49
C LEU A 91 -27.23 8.21 -33.02
N GLY A 92 -26.16 8.53 -33.76
CA GLY A 92 -26.19 8.69 -35.22
C GLY A 92 -26.22 7.37 -36.01
N ALA A 93 -25.65 6.29 -35.46
CA ALA A 93 -25.54 5.00 -36.15
C ALA A 93 -26.81 4.11 -36.10
N GLY A 94 -27.86 4.53 -35.39
CA GLY A 94 -29.00 3.67 -35.01
C GLY A 94 -30.21 3.63 -35.96
N ALA A 95 -30.10 4.04 -37.23
CA ALA A 95 -31.26 4.17 -38.13
C ALA A 95 -31.51 2.96 -39.05
N GLY A 96 -30.79 1.85 -38.94
CA GLY A 96 -31.05 0.67 -39.77
C GLY A 96 -30.56 -0.61 -39.15
N THR A 97 -31.46 -1.59 -39.04
CA THR A 97 -31.23 -3.00 -38.70
C THR A 97 -30.96 -3.34 -37.22
N SER A 98 -32.00 -3.49 -36.39
CA SER A 98 -31.85 -4.23 -35.12
C SER A 98 -33.13 -4.77 -34.44
N GLU A 99 -34.20 -5.10 -35.18
CA GLU A 99 -35.36 -5.76 -34.54
C GLU A 99 -35.09 -7.23 -34.11
N ALA A 100 -33.96 -7.83 -34.49
CA ALA A 100 -33.63 -9.23 -34.14
C ALA A 100 -32.65 -9.40 -32.96
N VAL A 101 -32.11 -8.32 -32.39
CA VAL A 101 -31.07 -8.36 -31.33
C VAL A 101 -31.60 -7.90 -29.96
N GLU A 102 -32.86 -7.49 -29.88
CA GLU A 102 -33.44 -6.84 -28.68
C GLU A 102 -33.90 -7.79 -27.56
N ASN A 103 -33.98 -9.10 -27.78
CA ASN A 103 -34.32 -10.08 -26.74
C ASN A 103 -33.09 -10.92 -26.40
N GLY A 104 -32.66 -10.89 -25.12
CA GLY A 104 -31.57 -11.72 -24.62
C GLY A 104 -31.72 -13.17 -25.09
N MET A 105 -30.69 -13.69 -25.76
CA MET A 105 -30.75 -15.06 -26.27
C MET A 105 -30.58 -16.03 -25.10
N SER A 106 -31.50 -16.98 -24.98
CA SER A 106 -31.30 -18.08 -24.04
C SER A 106 -30.42 -19.14 -24.68
N GLU A 107 -29.29 -19.41 -24.06
CA GLU A 107 -28.32 -20.40 -24.51
C GLU A 107 -28.13 -21.46 -23.43
N THR A 108 -27.85 -22.71 -23.82
CA THR A 108 -27.54 -23.79 -22.89
C THR A 108 -26.10 -24.22 -23.10
N ARG A 109 -25.29 -24.24 -22.04
CA ARG A 109 -23.86 -24.57 -22.10
C ARG A 109 -23.44 -25.53 -21.01
N GLN A 110 -22.42 -26.34 -21.31
CA GLN A 110 -21.82 -27.25 -20.35
C GLN A 110 -20.63 -26.59 -19.65
N TYR A 111 -20.57 -26.77 -18.34
CA TYR A 111 -19.50 -26.32 -17.46
C TYR A 111 -19.04 -27.47 -16.57
N LEU A 112 -17.81 -27.39 -16.09
CA LEU A 112 -17.29 -28.25 -15.04
C LEU A 112 -17.49 -27.55 -13.70
N TYR A 113 -18.17 -28.23 -12.78
CA TYR A 113 -18.33 -27.77 -11.42
C TYR A 113 -17.42 -28.55 -10.49
N GLU A 114 -16.55 -27.84 -9.78
CA GLU A 114 -15.63 -28.42 -8.81
C GLU A 114 -16.18 -28.20 -7.38
N PRO A 115 -16.57 -29.28 -6.67
CA PRO A 115 -17.31 -29.17 -5.42
C PRO A 115 -16.48 -28.71 -4.21
N ILE A 116 -15.15 -28.83 -4.23
CA ILE A 116 -14.28 -28.42 -3.12
C ILE A 116 -14.22 -26.89 -3.04
N THR A 117 -13.93 -26.25 -4.16
CA THR A 117 -13.79 -24.80 -4.30
C THR A 117 -15.08 -24.10 -4.68
N GLY A 118 -16.12 -24.83 -5.09
CA GLY A 118 -17.36 -24.28 -5.63
C GLY A 118 -17.16 -23.45 -6.90
N SER A 119 -16.09 -23.72 -7.66
CA SER A 119 -15.73 -23.00 -8.87
C SER A 119 -16.32 -23.65 -10.12
N PHE A 120 -16.52 -22.85 -11.16
CA PHE A 120 -16.92 -23.32 -12.48
C PHE A 120 -15.77 -23.16 -13.47
N PHE A 121 -15.59 -24.13 -14.35
CA PHE A 121 -14.64 -24.11 -15.46
C PHE A 121 -15.33 -24.45 -16.76
N VAL A 122 -14.73 -24.09 -17.89
CA VAL A 122 -15.25 -24.49 -19.20
C VAL A 122 -14.99 -25.99 -19.43
N GLU A 123 -15.91 -26.68 -20.11
CA GLU A 123 -15.84 -28.14 -20.33
C GLU A 123 -14.48 -28.62 -20.86
N ARG A 124 -13.88 -27.87 -21.79
CA ARG A 124 -12.60 -28.17 -22.43
C ARG A 124 -11.38 -28.18 -21.50
N GLU A 125 -11.50 -27.59 -20.30
CA GLU A 125 -10.41 -27.60 -19.30
C GLU A 125 -10.33 -28.92 -18.52
N GLY A 126 -11.34 -29.79 -18.64
CA GLY A 126 -11.39 -31.08 -17.97
C GLY A 126 -10.95 -32.22 -18.89
N SER A 127 -10.14 -33.13 -18.35
CA SER A 127 -9.77 -34.37 -19.05
C SER A 127 -10.67 -35.53 -18.61
N ALA A 128 -10.94 -36.47 -19.51
CA ALA A 128 -11.70 -37.69 -19.18
C ALA A 128 -10.95 -38.62 -18.21
N LYS A 129 -9.61 -38.50 -18.15
CA LYS A 129 -8.75 -39.25 -17.22
C LYS A 129 -7.81 -38.28 -16.51
N ALA A 130 -7.59 -38.50 -15.21
CA ALA A 130 -6.56 -37.77 -14.46
C ALA A 130 -5.18 -37.97 -15.13
N PRO A 131 -4.38 -36.91 -15.33
CA PRO A 131 -3.05 -37.03 -15.90
C PRO A 131 -2.14 -38.02 -15.16
N ALA A 132 -1.27 -38.71 -15.90
CA ALA A 132 -0.31 -39.65 -15.33
C ALA A 132 0.63 -38.92 -14.35
N GLY A 133 0.73 -39.40 -13.11
CA GLY A 133 1.56 -38.81 -12.06
C GLY A 133 0.88 -37.74 -11.18
N ALA A 134 -0.34 -37.30 -11.51
CA ALA A 134 -1.12 -36.41 -10.66
C ALA A 134 -1.79 -37.16 -9.50
N LEU A 135 -1.76 -36.58 -8.30
CA LEU A 135 -2.46 -37.12 -7.13
C LEU A 135 -3.96 -36.83 -7.24
N ARG A 136 -4.82 -37.84 -7.07
CA ARG A 136 -6.28 -37.70 -7.26
C ARG A 136 -6.97 -37.31 -5.96
N ALA A 137 -7.71 -36.20 -5.97
CA ALA A 137 -8.57 -35.81 -4.87
C ALA A 137 -9.83 -36.70 -4.82
N PRO A 138 -10.36 -37.04 -3.62
CA PRO A 138 -11.60 -37.79 -3.51
C PRO A 138 -12.80 -36.93 -3.94
N VAL A 139 -13.85 -37.58 -4.43
CA VAL A 139 -15.08 -36.92 -4.87
C VAL A 139 -15.83 -36.40 -3.65
N ASP A 140 -16.00 -35.08 -3.52
CA ASP A 140 -16.83 -34.48 -2.48
C ASP A 140 -18.29 -34.42 -2.92
N HIS A 141 -19.18 -35.03 -2.14
CA HIS A 141 -20.64 -35.01 -2.37
C HIS A 141 -21.37 -33.97 -1.51
N ARG A 142 -20.66 -33.24 -0.63
CA ARG A 142 -21.28 -32.34 0.37
C ARG A 142 -21.81 -31.03 -0.22
N LEU A 143 -21.17 -30.50 -1.27
CA LEU A 143 -21.56 -29.24 -1.91
C LEU A 143 -22.07 -29.50 -3.33
N LYS A 144 -23.37 -29.28 -3.58
CA LYS A 144 -23.96 -29.32 -4.93
C LYS A 144 -24.00 -27.90 -5.51
N ALA A 145 -23.95 -27.80 -6.83
CA ALA A 145 -24.07 -26.50 -7.50
C ALA A 145 -25.39 -25.78 -7.17
N ALA A 146 -26.46 -26.53 -6.90
CA ALA A 146 -27.76 -26.01 -6.46
C ALA A 146 -27.74 -25.40 -5.05
N ASP A 147 -26.70 -25.65 -4.25
CA ASP A 147 -26.55 -25.08 -2.91
C ASP A 147 -25.95 -23.65 -2.94
N LEU A 148 -25.46 -23.20 -4.10
CA LEU A 148 -24.92 -21.84 -4.28
C LEU A 148 -26.05 -20.82 -4.44
N PRO A 149 -25.97 -19.64 -3.75
CA PRO A 149 -26.87 -18.53 -4.00
C PRO A 149 -26.88 -18.12 -5.49
N PRO A 150 -28.02 -17.70 -6.07
CA PRO A 150 -28.09 -17.31 -7.50
C PRO A 150 -27.09 -16.23 -7.92
N ARG A 151 -26.78 -15.28 -7.02
CA ARG A 151 -25.76 -14.25 -7.26
C ARG A 151 -24.35 -14.83 -7.35
N ASP A 152 -24.02 -15.79 -6.49
CA ASP A 152 -22.72 -16.46 -6.45
C ASP A 152 -22.54 -17.39 -7.65
N LEU A 153 -23.61 -18.08 -8.07
CA LEU A 153 -23.64 -18.87 -9.29
C LEU A 153 -23.37 -18.01 -10.53
N LEU A 154 -24.06 -16.87 -10.65
CA LEU A 154 -23.86 -15.92 -11.74
C LEU A 154 -22.43 -15.36 -11.75
N ALA A 155 -21.89 -14.98 -10.59
CA ALA A 155 -20.53 -14.47 -10.47
C ALA A 155 -19.47 -15.52 -10.86
N ALA A 156 -19.64 -16.77 -10.41
CA ALA A 156 -18.72 -17.86 -10.70
C ALA A 156 -18.72 -18.24 -12.19
N VAL A 157 -19.90 -18.29 -12.84
CA VAL A 157 -20.00 -18.57 -14.28
C VAL A 157 -19.48 -17.39 -15.12
N ARG A 158 -19.69 -16.14 -14.68
CA ARG A 158 -19.09 -14.95 -15.31
C ARG A 158 -17.56 -15.00 -15.25
N ALA A 159 -16.99 -15.38 -14.10
CA ALA A 159 -15.54 -15.56 -13.97
C ALA A 159 -15.02 -16.65 -14.92
N ALA A 160 -15.66 -17.82 -14.96
CA ALA A 160 -15.28 -18.91 -15.87
C ALA A 160 -15.32 -18.49 -17.36
N THR A 161 -16.30 -17.67 -17.74
CA THR A 161 -16.56 -17.28 -19.13
C THR A 161 -15.63 -16.17 -19.63
N ARG A 162 -15.24 -15.22 -18.76
CA ARG A 162 -14.32 -14.12 -19.11
C ARG A 162 -12.92 -14.59 -19.51
N TYR A 163 -12.43 -15.67 -18.89
CA TYR A 163 -11.05 -16.11 -19.07
C TYR A 163 -10.90 -17.41 -19.86
N GLY A 164 -11.96 -18.23 -19.91
CA GLY A 164 -11.95 -19.56 -20.54
C GLY A 164 -12.36 -19.59 -22.02
N GLY A 165 -12.29 -18.48 -22.77
CA GLY A 165 -13.11 -18.30 -23.98
C GLY A 165 -12.42 -18.07 -25.33
N GLY A 166 -12.73 -18.89 -26.35
CA GLY A 166 -12.55 -18.57 -27.78
C GLY A 166 -13.65 -17.60 -28.31
N PRO A 167 -13.75 -17.33 -29.63
CA PRO A 167 -14.57 -16.25 -30.23
C PRO A 167 -16.11 -16.29 -30.01
N GLY A 168 -16.65 -17.10 -29.08
CA GLY A 168 -18.06 -17.13 -28.68
C GLY A 168 -18.32 -16.95 -27.17
N TYR A 169 -17.28 -16.67 -26.37
CA TYR A 169 -17.34 -16.55 -24.90
C TYR A 169 -17.31 -15.10 -24.39
N ARG A 170 -17.32 -14.12 -25.29
CA ARG A 170 -17.24 -12.70 -24.92
C ARG A 170 -18.61 -12.03 -24.68
N ARG A 171 -19.72 -12.78 -24.74
CA ARG A 171 -21.07 -12.25 -24.49
C ARG A 171 -21.36 -12.02 -23.00
N ARG A 172 -22.07 -10.95 -22.66
CA ARG A 172 -22.42 -10.60 -21.27
C ARG A 172 -23.51 -11.54 -20.74
N ILE A 173 -23.19 -12.30 -19.70
CA ILE A 173 -24.15 -13.22 -19.05
C ILE A 173 -25.04 -12.43 -18.11
N LEU A 174 -26.34 -12.33 -18.40
CA LEU A 174 -27.32 -11.59 -17.62
C LEU A 174 -27.88 -12.42 -16.47
N ASN A 175 -28.18 -13.70 -16.73
CA ASN A 175 -28.74 -14.62 -15.75
C ASN A 175 -28.25 -16.06 -16.00
N VAL A 176 -28.24 -16.88 -14.95
CA VAL A 176 -27.83 -18.30 -14.98
C VAL A 176 -28.78 -19.10 -14.12
N GLY A 177 -29.31 -20.19 -14.68
CA GLY A 177 -30.14 -21.14 -13.96
C GLY A 177 -29.81 -22.58 -14.31
N PHE A 178 -30.19 -23.49 -13.41
CA PHE A 178 -30.22 -24.92 -13.71
C PHE A 178 -31.44 -25.15 -14.60
N GLY A 179 -31.23 -25.70 -15.81
CA GLY A 179 -32.33 -26.08 -16.70
C GLY A 179 -33.18 -27.23 -16.11
N ASN A 180 -34.06 -27.84 -16.91
CA ASN A 180 -34.89 -28.94 -16.44
C ASN A 180 -34.01 -30.10 -15.89
N PRO A 181 -34.05 -30.40 -14.57
CA PRO A 181 -33.15 -31.35 -13.92
C PRO A 181 -33.34 -32.81 -14.36
N LEU A 182 -34.41 -33.10 -15.12
CA LEU A 182 -34.73 -34.43 -15.64
C LEU A 182 -33.94 -34.84 -16.89
N LEU A 183 -33.16 -33.93 -17.50
CA LEU A 183 -32.34 -34.19 -18.69
C LEU A 183 -30.85 -34.42 -18.39
N ALA A 184 -30.45 -34.51 -17.12
CA ALA A 184 -29.07 -34.76 -16.74
C ALA A 184 -28.72 -36.26 -16.86
N PRO A 185 -27.66 -36.66 -17.60
CA PRO A 185 -27.08 -37.98 -17.42
C PRO A 185 -26.41 -38.06 -16.03
N PRO A 186 -26.38 -39.25 -15.40
CA PRO A 186 -25.78 -39.43 -14.08
C PRO A 186 -24.26 -39.18 -14.11
N ASP A 187 -23.79 -38.26 -13.25
CA ASP A 187 -22.40 -38.06 -12.77
C ASP A 187 -21.25 -38.32 -13.78
N ASP A 188 -21.20 -37.64 -14.94
CA ASP A 188 -19.95 -37.62 -15.74
C ASP A 188 -18.89 -36.77 -15.00
N ILE A 189 -17.80 -37.42 -14.58
CA ILE A 189 -16.70 -36.80 -13.84
C ILE A 189 -15.54 -36.52 -14.79
N ARG A 190 -15.15 -35.25 -14.90
CA ARG A 190 -13.93 -34.80 -15.57
C ARG A 190 -12.88 -34.39 -14.56
N TRP A 191 -11.61 -34.52 -14.92
CA TRP A 191 -10.49 -34.21 -14.04
C TRP A 191 -9.88 -32.86 -14.42
N TYR A 192 -9.81 -31.95 -13.44
CA TYR A 192 -9.13 -30.66 -13.57
C TYR A 192 -7.82 -30.69 -12.79
N THR A 193 -6.70 -30.26 -13.39
CA THR A 193 -5.37 -30.41 -12.76
C THR A 193 -4.83 -29.09 -12.26
N VAL A 194 -4.41 -29.08 -10.99
CA VAL A 194 -3.91 -27.92 -10.27
C VAL A 194 -2.54 -28.23 -9.67
N GLY A 195 -1.56 -27.39 -9.98
CA GLY A 195 -0.26 -27.40 -9.31
C GLY A 195 -0.35 -26.75 -7.92
N VAL A 196 0.05 -27.48 -6.89
CA VAL A 196 -0.03 -27.08 -5.48
C VAL A 196 1.32 -27.17 -4.80
N GLN A 197 1.56 -26.30 -3.82
CA GLN A 197 2.63 -26.43 -2.85
C GLN A 197 2.07 -27.09 -1.60
N VAL A 198 2.78 -28.10 -1.12
CA VAL A 198 2.38 -28.87 0.05
C VAL A 198 3.38 -28.60 1.16
N GLN A 199 2.87 -28.20 2.32
CA GLN A 199 3.65 -27.97 3.52
C GLN A 199 3.09 -28.81 4.65
N SER A 200 3.97 -29.32 5.51
CA SER A 200 3.59 -30.04 6.72
C SER A 200 4.17 -29.32 7.91
N ASP A 201 3.30 -29.00 8.85
CA ASP A 201 3.69 -28.33 10.07
C ASP A 201 4.52 -29.30 10.92
N GLN A 202 5.67 -28.84 11.40
CA GLN A 202 6.60 -29.70 12.17
C GLN A 202 6.02 -30.09 13.53
N ASP A 203 5.07 -29.32 14.05
CA ASP A 203 4.66 -29.39 15.45
C ASP A 203 3.27 -30.01 15.61
N SER A 204 2.32 -29.53 14.82
CA SER A 204 0.95 -30.06 14.72
C SER A 204 0.82 -31.21 13.72
N GLY A 205 1.76 -31.37 12.78
CA GLY A 205 1.65 -32.35 11.69
C GLY A 205 0.54 -32.04 10.69
N ARG A 206 0.00 -30.80 10.71
CA ARG A 206 -1.05 -30.34 9.80
C ARG A 206 -0.50 -30.23 8.40
N LEU A 207 -1.28 -30.71 7.44
CA LEU A 207 -0.99 -30.58 6.02
C LEU A 207 -1.66 -29.31 5.50
N THR A 208 -0.87 -28.37 4.97
CA THR A 208 -1.39 -27.22 4.22
C THR A 208 -1.10 -27.42 2.74
N VAL A 209 -2.12 -27.26 1.91
CA VAL A 209 -2.02 -27.39 0.46
C VAL A 209 -2.45 -26.07 -0.16
N ALA A 210 -1.48 -25.28 -0.63
CA ALA A 210 -1.71 -23.99 -1.26
C ALA A 210 -1.48 -24.08 -2.77
N VAL A 211 -2.12 -23.21 -3.55
CA VAL A 211 -1.92 -23.15 -5.00
C VAL A 211 -0.58 -22.49 -5.30
N ALA A 212 0.24 -23.07 -6.18
CA ALA A 212 1.60 -22.57 -6.44
C ALA A 212 1.66 -21.23 -7.21
N ASP A 213 0.59 -20.87 -7.93
CA ASP A 213 0.49 -19.65 -8.75
C ASP A 213 -0.97 -19.13 -8.73
N PRO A 214 -1.38 -18.40 -7.68
CA PRO A 214 -2.76 -17.92 -7.52
C PRO A 214 -3.13 -16.86 -8.57
N GLY A 215 -2.16 -16.02 -9.00
CA GLY A 215 -2.40 -14.94 -9.96
C GLY A 215 -2.72 -15.40 -11.39
N LYS A 216 -2.39 -16.63 -11.77
CA LYS A 216 -2.77 -17.23 -13.07
C LYS A 216 -4.08 -17.99 -13.05
N ARG A 217 -4.73 -18.15 -11.88
CA ARG A 217 -5.90 -19.01 -11.72
C ARG A 217 -7.10 -18.22 -11.22
N PHE A 218 -8.27 -18.59 -11.73
CA PHE A 218 -9.55 -17.88 -11.57
C PHE A 218 -10.19 -18.03 -10.17
N TRP A 219 -9.40 -18.43 -9.16
CA TRP A 219 -9.90 -18.64 -7.80
C TRP A 219 -9.90 -17.33 -7.06
N ASN A 220 -11.06 -16.96 -6.52
CA ASN A 220 -11.13 -15.88 -5.54
C ASN A 220 -10.57 -16.36 -4.19
N ALA A 221 -10.22 -15.43 -3.30
CA ALA A 221 -9.66 -15.73 -1.98
C ALA A 221 -10.53 -16.73 -1.17
N ARG A 222 -11.86 -16.72 -1.39
CA ARG A 222 -12.80 -17.66 -0.76
C ARG A 222 -12.69 -19.08 -1.33
N ALA A 223 -12.47 -19.24 -2.62
CA ALA A 223 -12.22 -20.54 -3.26
C ALA A 223 -10.88 -21.12 -2.80
N GLU A 224 -9.85 -20.28 -2.66
CA GLU A 224 -8.55 -20.68 -2.11
C GLU A 224 -8.64 -21.09 -0.63
N ALA A 225 -9.36 -20.33 0.19
CA ALA A 225 -9.58 -20.67 1.59
C ALA A 225 -10.30 -22.03 1.73
N ARG A 226 -11.38 -22.26 0.96
CA ARG A 226 -12.10 -23.54 0.93
C ARG A 226 -11.21 -24.70 0.48
N PHE A 227 -10.35 -24.46 -0.52
CA PHE A 227 -9.40 -25.45 -1.00
C PHE A 227 -8.41 -25.86 0.08
N GLN A 228 -7.78 -24.88 0.74
CA GLN A 228 -6.82 -25.11 1.82
C GLN A 228 -7.50 -25.85 2.99
N GLU A 229 -8.68 -25.40 3.40
CA GLU A 229 -9.46 -26.00 4.49
C GLU A 229 -9.85 -27.45 4.20
N TYR A 230 -10.25 -27.76 2.96
CA TYR A 230 -10.60 -29.12 2.56
C TYR A 230 -9.42 -30.09 2.71
N PHE A 231 -8.24 -29.74 2.21
CA PHE A 231 -7.06 -30.60 2.29
C PHE A 231 -6.49 -30.69 3.70
N ALA A 232 -6.58 -29.60 4.48
CA ALA A 232 -6.28 -29.64 5.91
C ALA A 232 -7.20 -30.65 6.62
N ARG A 233 -8.52 -30.52 6.45
CA ARG A 233 -9.51 -31.43 7.01
C ARG A 233 -9.32 -32.87 6.54
N LEU A 234 -9.00 -33.10 5.27
CA LEU A 234 -8.74 -34.43 4.75
C LEU A 234 -7.49 -35.06 5.38
N GLY A 235 -6.43 -34.26 5.56
CA GLY A 235 -5.23 -34.66 6.30
C GLY A 235 -5.51 -35.02 7.76
N ASP A 236 -6.55 -34.41 8.33
CA ASP A 236 -6.95 -34.57 9.71
C ASP A 236 -7.88 -35.77 9.96
N GLU A 237 -8.92 -35.89 9.15
CA GLU A 237 -9.95 -36.95 9.26
C GLU A 237 -9.44 -38.29 8.70
N GLN A 238 -8.58 -38.27 7.67
CA GLN A 238 -8.17 -39.45 6.91
C GLN A 238 -6.64 -39.51 6.72
N SER A 239 -5.90 -39.44 7.84
CA SER A 239 -4.43 -39.42 7.85
C SER A 239 -3.77 -40.58 7.10
N ASP A 240 -4.42 -41.74 7.05
CA ASP A 240 -3.88 -42.98 6.48
C ASP A 240 -4.25 -43.19 5.00
N SER A 241 -5.08 -42.28 4.45
CA SER A 241 -5.46 -42.33 3.04
C SER A 241 -4.23 -42.27 2.13
N GLY A 242 -4.27 -42.98 1.01
CA GLY A 242 -3.15 -43.01 0.05
C GLY A 242 -2.78 -41.62 -0.47
N LEU A 243 -3.78 -40.74 -0.61
CA LEU A 243 -3.58 -39.34 -1.01
C LEU A 243 -2.84 -38.52 0.06
N VAL A 244 -3.29 -38.56 1.31
CA VAL A 244 -2.66 -37.79 2.41
C VAL A 244 -1.23 -38.27 2.66
N ARG A 245 -0.98 -39.59 2.60
CA ARG A 245 0.39 -40.14 2.69
C ARG A 245 1.28 -39.65 1.55
N ALA A 246 0.77 -39.62 0.32
CA ALA A 246 1.51 -39.11 -0.83
C ALA A 246 1.78 -37.60 -0.73
N LEU A 247 0.81 -36.80 -0.26
CA LEU A 247 0.97 -35.37 -0.03
C LEU A 247 1.99 -35.10 1.09
N ARG A 248 1.89 -35.78 2.23
CA ARG A 248 2.87 -35.67 3.34
C ARG A 248 4.28 -36.08 2.93
N GLY A 249 4.41 -37.11 2.08
CA GLY A 249 5.70 -37.53 1.54
C GLY A 249 6.37 -36.48 0.63
N LYS A 250 5.58 -35.56 0.05
CA LYS A 250 6.05 -34.45 -0.80
C LYS A 250 6.00 -33.08 -0.10
N ALA A 251 5.65 -33.05 1.19
CA ALA A 251 5.48 -31.82 1.93
C ALA A 251 6.83 -31.28 2.41
N SER A 252 7.09 -29.99 2.19
CA SER A 252 8.20 -29.32 2.90
C SER A 252 7.82 -29.14 4.37
N ARG A 253 8.75 -29.49 5.27
CA ARG A 253 8.55 -29.34 6.71
C ARG A 253 8.93 -27.92 7.13
N GLY A 254 8.00 -27.23 7.77
CA GLY A 254 8.21 -25.89 8.33
C GLY A 254 7.04 -25.50 9.21
N LEU A 255 7.23 -24.58 10.14
CA LEU A 255 6.13 -23.99 10.91
C LEU A 255 5.17 -23.28 9.95
N LEU A 256 3.93 -23.74 9.93
CA LEU A 256 2.86 -23.21 9.10
C LEU A 256 2.05 -22.22 9.93
N GLU A 257 2.53 -20.99 9.96
CA GLU A 257 1.85 -19.90 10.65
C GLU A 257 0.81 -19.24 9.73
N PRO A 258 -0.51 -19.37 9.96
CA PRO A 258 -1.44 -18.38 9.47
C PRO A 258 -1.10 -17.05 10.16
N GLU A 259 -0.55 -16.11 9.40
CA GLU A 259 -0.15 -14.80 9.91
C GLU A 259 -1.39 -14.03 10.41
N GLY A 260 -1.46 -13.81 11.72
CA GLY A 260 -2.42 -12.89 12.32
C GLY A 260 -2.03 -11.43 12.05
N VAL A 261 -2.90 -10.49 12.43
CA VAL A 261 -2.65 -9.05 12.26
C VAL A 261 -1.33 -8.59 12.91
N PRO A 262 -0.97 -9.04 14.14
CA PRO A 262 0.33 -8.71 14.73
C PRO A 262 1.52 -9.21 13.90
N GLN A 263 1.45 -10.44 13.38
CA GLN A 263 2.50 -11.01 12.52
C GLN A 263 2.61 -10.26 11.19
N LEU A 264 1.47 -9.90 10.57
CA LEU A 264 1.44 -9.10 9.36
C LEU A 264 2.04 -7.70 9.58
N LEU A 265 1.73 -7.05 10.70
CA LEU A 265 2.31 -5.75 11.08
C LEU A 265 3.82 -5.85 11.34
N ALA A 266 4.28 -6.92 11.99
CA ALA A 266 5.70 -7.18 12.21
C ALA A 266 6.44 -7.48 10.90
N ARG A 267 5.82 -8.26 10.00
CA ARG A 267 6.35 -8.53 8.66
C ARG A 267 6.43 -7.26 7.82
N LEU A 268 5.39 -6.41 7.86
CA LEU A 268 5.41 -5.11 7.20
C LEU A 268 6.54 -4.23 7.74
N ALA A 269 6.79 -4.25 9.06
CA ALA A 269 7.93 -3.54 9.66
C ALA A 269 9.27 -4.09 9.14
N ALA A 270 9.46 -5.40 9.17
CA ALA A 270 10.69 -6.05 8.74
C ALA A 270 10.97 -5.86 7.25
N GLN A 271 9.93 -5.76 6.42
CA GLN A 271 10.06 -5.43 5.00
C GLN A 271 10.35 -3.93 4.79
N ALA A 272 9.67 -3.04 5.51
CA ALA A 272 9.91 -1.59 5.46
C ALA A 272 11.37 -1.22 5.79
N GLU A 273 11.98 -1.88 6.78
CA GLU A 273 13.39 -1.65 7.13
C GLU A 273 14.39 -2.06 6.05
N LYS A 274 13.99 -2.97 5.15
CA LYS A 274 14.86 -3.42 4.04
C LYS A 274 14.75 -2.50 2.83
N LEU A 275 13.69 -1.69 2.71
CA LEU A 275 13.38 -0.91 1.51
C LEU A 275 14.46 0.10 1.12
N SER A 276 15.13 0.72 2.10
CA SER A 276 16.19 1.71 1.82
C SER A 276 17.45 1.10 1.21
N ARG A 277 17.54 -0.24 1.12
CA ARG A 277 18.69 -0.99 0.55
C ARG A 277 18.30 -1.82 -0.68
N VAL A 278 17.07 -1.70 -1.16
CA VAL A 278 16.58 -2.45 -2.32
C VAL A 278 17.22 -1.89 -3.60
N GLU A 279 17.74 -2.78 -4.44
CA GLU A 279 18.25 -2.41 -5.77
C GLU A 279 17.10 -1.92 -6.67
N ALA A 280 17.37 -0.90 -7.51
CA ALA A 280 16.45 -0.32 -8.49
C ALA A 280 15.58 -1.35 -9.24
N LYS A 281 16.19 -2.44 -9.72
CA LYS A 281 15.49 -3.49 -10.49
C LYS A 281 14.40 -4.24 -9.71
N ASN A 282 14.44 -4.19 -8.38
CA ASN A 282 13.55 -4.93 -7.48
C ASN A 282 12.50 -4.03 -6.80
N THR A 283 12.50 -2.71 -7.05
CA THR A 283 11.62 -1.75 -6.37
C THR A 283 10.14 -2.04 -6.63
N ALA A 284 9.77 -2.36 -7.87
CA ALA A 284 8.39 -2.73 -8.23
C ALA A 284 7.93 -4.02 -7.53
N GLN A 285 8.82 -5.02 -7.40
CA GLN A 285 8.51 -6.26 -6.69
C GLN A 285 8.35 -6.01 -5.18
N ALA A 286 9.24 -5.21 -4.60
CA ALA A 286 9.18 -4.84 -3.19
C ALA A 286 7.91 -4.02 -2.89
N GLN A 287 7.54 -3.06 -3.74
CA GLN A 287 6.28 -2.31 -3.63
C GLN A 287 5.07 -3.25 -3.66
N LYS A 288 5.00 -4.16 -4.63
CA LYS A 288 3.90 -5.12 -4.71
C LYS A 288 3.80 -5.99 -3.46
N ALA A 289 4.93 -6.46 -2.94
CA ALA A 289 4.96 -7.25 -1.71
C ALA A 289 4.44 -6.47 -0.49
N MET A 290 4.81 -5.18 -0.36
CA MET A 290 4.32 -4.30 0.70
C MET A 290 2.81 -4.02 0.56
N GLU A 291 2.34 -3.73 -0.65
CA GLU A 291 0.92 -3.53 -0.94
C GLU A 291 0.09 -4.78 -0.62
N ASP A 292 0.59 -5.97 -0.97
CA ASP A 292 -0.10 -7.22 -0.68
C ASP A 292 -0.23 -7.45 0.83
N VAL A 293 0.80 -7.14 1.62
CA VAL A 293 0.73 -7.19 3.09
C VAL A 293 -0.23 -6.13 3.64
N GLY A 294 -0.17 -4.89 3.14
CA GLY A 294 -1.07 -3.81 3.53
C GLY A 294 -2.54 -4.14 3.27
N ARG A 295 -2.86 -4.67 2.08
CA ARG A 295 -4.21 -5.15 1.72
C ARG A 295 -4.66 -6.31 2.60
N GLN A 296 -3.77 -7.25 2.93
CA GLN A 296 -4.08 -8.34 3.85
C GLN A 296 -4.44 -7.81 5.25
N ILE A 297 -3.68 -6.84 5.78
CA ILE A 297 -3.99 -6.21 7.07
C ILE A 297 -5.36 -5.52 7.01
N GLN A 298 -5.64 -4.75 5.96
CA GLN A 298 -6.94 -4.07 5.80
C GLN A 298 -8.11 -5.06 5.66
N GLN A 299 -7.95 -6.16 4.92
CA GLN A 299 -8.96 -7.22 4.82
C GLN A 299 -9.22 -7.86 6.19
N ARG A 300 -8.16 -8.16 6.95
CA ARG A 300 -8.29 -8.71 8.30
C ARG A 300 -8.93 -7.71 9.27
N LEU A 301 -8.61 -6.43 9.14
CA LEU A 301 -9.26 -5.37 9.91
C LEU A 301 -10.76 -5.31 9.61
N ARG A 302 -11.18 -5.33 8.34
CA ARG A 302 -12.61 -5.37 7.98
C ARG A 302 -13.31 -6.59 8.58
N ALA A 303 -12.68 -7.76 8.53
CA ALA A 303 -13.21 -8.97 9.17
C ALA A 303 -13.35 -8.80 10.70
N LEU A 304 -12.34 -8.22 11.37
CA LEU A 304 -12.42 -7.95 12.81
C LEU A 304 -13.56 -6.98 13.18
N LEU A 305 -13.83 -5.97 12.35
CA LEU A 305 -14.95 -5.04 12.56
C LEU A 305 -16.31 -5.73 12.39
N GLN A 306 -16.46 -6.58 11.38
CA GLN A 306 -17.68 -7.35 11.15
C GLN A 306 -17.91 -8.39 12.26
N ALA A 307 -16.83 -8.92 12.81
CA ALA A 307 -16.82 -9.87 13.92
C ALA A 307 -17.03 -9.23 15.31
N ARG A 308 -17.24 -7.91 15.40
CA ARG A 308 -17.41 -7.22 16.70
C ARG A 308 -18.67 -7.69 17.41
N ALA A 309 -18.51 -8.08 18.68
CA ALA A 309 -19.60 -8.46 19.56
C ALA A 309 -19.34 -7.95 20.98
N GLN A 310 -20.40 -7.82 21.76
CA GLN A 310 -20.29 -7.63 23.20
C GLN A 310 -20.06 -8.99 23.86
N LEU A 311 -19.17 -9.05 24.84
CA LEU A 311 -18.81 -10.27 25.53
C LEU A 311 -19.00 -10.12 27.04
N GLU A 312 -19.74 -11.05 27.64
CA GLU A 312 -19.90 -11.15 29.08
C GLU A 312 -19.32 -12.49 29.59
N PRO A 313 -18.27 -12.45 30.44
CA PRO A 313 -17.78 -13.64 31.12
C PRO A 313 -18.78 -14.14 32.16
N ILE A 314 -19.22 -15.39 32.03
CA ILE A 314 -20.20 -15.99 32.92
C ILE A 314 -19.50 -16.72 34.05
N GLU A 315 -19.76 -16.25 35.27
CA GLU A 315 -19.12 -16.76 36.48
C GLU A 315 -20.00 -17.83 37.14
N ASN A 316 -19.33 -18.85 37.69
CA ASN A 316 -19.90 -19.89 38.55
C ASN A 316 -21.14 -20.63 37.97
N ALA A 317 -21.65 -21.61 38.75
CA ALA A 317 -22.78 -22.43 38.31
C ALA A 317 -24.14 -21.68 38.33
N GLN A 318 -24.29 -20.67 39.20
CA GLN A 318 -25.52 -19.87 39.27
C GLN A 318 -25.64 -18.93 38.08
N GLY A 319 -24.53 -18.28 37.68
CA GLY A 319 -24.49 -17.47 36.46
C GLY A 319 -24.81 -18.30 35.22
N HIS A 320 -24.27 -19.53 35.15
CA HIS A 320 -24.62 -20.48 34.10
C HIS A 320 -26.12 -20.79 34.03
N GLU A 321 -26.75 -21.11 35.17
CA GLU A 321 -28.20 -21.39 35.22
C GLU A 321 -29.02 -20.15 34.83
N TRP A 322 -28.61 -18.96 35.27
CA TRP A 322 -29.24 -17.69 34.93
C TRP A 322 -29.21 -17.43 33.42
N VAL A 323 -28.04 -17.54 32.77
CA VAL A 323 -27.90 -17.34 31.32
C VAL A 323 -28.79 -18.28 30.53
N LEU A 324 -28.85 -19.56 30.90
CA LEU A 324 -29.71 -20.53 30.22
C LEU A 324 -31.19 -20.13 30.30
N LYS A 325 -31.65 -19.72 31.49
CA LYS A 325 -33.04 -19.27 31.67
C LYS A 325 -33.32 -17.96 30.92
N ASP A 326 -32.36 -17.04 30.91
CA ASP A 326 -32.48 -15.76 30.20
C ASP A 326 -32.60 -15.97 28.68
N LEU A 327 -31.68 -16.73 28.08
CA LEU A 327 -31.71 -17.06 26.65
C LEU A 327 -33.02 -17.76 26.27
N LEU A 328 -33.52 -18.68 27.11
CA LEU A 328 -34.81 -19.33 26.90
C LEU A 328 -36.00 -18.38 27.05
N ALA A 329 -35.94 -17.40 27.95
CA ALA A 329 -37.02 -16.45 28.19
C ALA A 329 -37.14 -15.44 27.03
N GLN A 330 -36.02 -14.97 26.52
CA GLN A 330 -35.96 -13.90 25.53
C GLN A 330 -36.03 -14.38 24.06
N ALA A 331 -35.88 -15.69 23.81
CA ALA A 331 -35.97 -16.23 22.46
C ALA A 331 -37.32 -15.96 21.79
N ARG A 332 -37.28 -15.57 20.51
CA ARG A 332 -38.44 -15.24 19.67
C ARG A 332 -38.76 -16.31 18.63
N LYS A 333 -37.77 -16.98 18.04
CA LYS A 333 -37.95 -17.97 16.95
C LYS A 333 -37.36 -19.34 17.25
N GLN A 334 -36.14 -19.40 17.77
CA GLN A 334 -35.41 -20.65 17.98
C GLN A 334 -34.43 -20.55 19.16
N VAL A 335 -34.29 -21.66 19.88
CA VAL A 335 -33.16 -21.91 20.77
C VAL A 335 -32.48 -23.20 20.35
N VAL A 336 -31.16 -23.15 20.20
CA VAL A 336 -30.30 -24.29 19.90
C VAL A 336 -29.51 -24.64 21.15
N ILE A 337 -29.50 -25.91 21.55
CA ILE A 337 -28.71 -26.44 22.67
C ILE A 337 -27.85 -27.58 22.15
N VAL A 338 -26.54 -27.45 22.26
CA VAL A 338 -25.58 -28.52 21.98
C VAL A 338 -24.90 -28.89 23.29
N SER A 339 -25.10 -30.13 23.72
CA SER A 339 -24.56 -30.63 24.99
C SER A 339 -23.99 -32.03 24.83
N PRO A 340 -22.68 -32.27 25.10
CA PRO A 340 -22.07 -33.59 24.93
C PRO A 340 -22.72 -34.67 25.81
N SER A 341 -23.20 -34.24 26.98
CA SER A 341 -23.89 -35.03 28.00
C SER A 341 -25.10 -34.25 28.50
N ILE A 342 -26.14 -34.95 28.95
CA ILE A 342 -27.35 -34.36 29.51
C ILE A 342 -27.66 -35.08 30.82
N ARG A 343 -27.75 -34.36 31.93
CA ARG A 343 -28.20 -34.88 33.23
C ARG A 343 -29.66 -34.55 33.45
N TYR A 344 -30.41 -35.53 33.95
CA TYR A 344 -31.83 -35.33 34.27
C TYR A 344 -32.03 -34.25 35.33
N SER A 345 -31.17 -34.16 36.35
CA SER A 345 -31.27 -33.11 37.38
C SER A 345 -31.23 -31.70 36.79
N THR A 346 -30.29 -31.43 35.88
CA THR A 346 -30.15 -30.13 35.21
C THR A 346 -31.31 -29.89 34.22
N LEU A 347 -31.68 -30.90 33.43
CA LEU A 347 -32.81 -30.80 32.51
C LEU A 347 -34.13 -30.51 33.24
N SER A 348 -34.39 -31.22 34.34
CA SER A 348 -35.63 -31.11 35.13
C SER A 348 -35.86 -29.70 35.66
N GLY A 349 -34.79 -29.01 36.10
CA GLY A 349 -34.85 -27.61 36.52
C GLY A 349 -35.16 -26.62 35.39
N LEU A 350 -34.86 -26.98 34.13
CA LEU A 350 -35.13 -26.16 32.95
C LEU A 350 -36.45 -26.49 32.25
N LEU A 351 -37.08 -27.64 32.56
CA LEU A 351 -38.35 -28.05 31.94
C LEU A 351 -39.43 -26.96 32.02
N PRO A 352 -39.65 -26.22 33.13
CA PRO A 352 -40.64 -25.14 33.17
C PRO A 352 -40.36 -24.03 32.15
N ALA A 353 -39.10 -23.62 32.01
CA ALA A 353 -38.67 -22.60 31.06
C ALA A 353 -38.82 -23.08 29.60
N LEU A 354 -38.44 -24.33 29.32
CA LEU A 354 -38.62 -24.96 28.00
C LEU A 354 -40.10 -25.03 27.61
N HIS A 355 -40.99 -25.40 28.54
CA HIS A 355 -42.43 -25.40 28.29
C HIS A 355 -42.98 -24.00 28.01
N ALA A 356 -42.57 -22.99 28.78
CA ALA A 356 -42.97 -21.61 28.55
C ALA A 356 -42.52 -21.11 27.17
N MET A 357 -41.27 -21.41 26.80
CA MET A 357 -40.67 -21.08 25.51
C MET A 357 -41.44 -21.73 24.34
N LEU A 358 -41.70 -23.03 24.40
CA LEU A 358 -42.44 -23.77 23.37
C LEU A 358 -43.89 -23.30 23.23
N LYS A 359 -44.55 -22.90 24.33
CA LYS A 359 -45.89 -22.29 24.31
C LYS A 359 -45.91 -20.97 23.56
N ARG A 360 -44.86 -20.14 23.67
CA ARG A 360 -44.72 -18.88 22.92
C ARG A 360 -44.51 -19.07 21.41
N GLY A 361 -44.28 -20.30 20.94
CA GLY A 361 -44.07 -20.57 19.51
C GLY A 361 -42.62 -20.67 19.07
N VAL A 362 -41.68 -20.56 20.00
CA VAL A 362 -40.24 -20.72 19.76
C VAL A 362 -39.91 -22.19 19.51
N ARG A 363 -38.97 -22.47 18.61
CA ARG A 363 -38.46 -23.81 18.33
C ARG A 363 -37.31 -24.19 19.26
N LEU A 364 -37.26 -25.45 19.66
CA LEU A 364 -36.15 -26.04 20.41
C LEU A 364 -35.37 -26.99 19.50
N VAL A 365 -34.06 -26.79 19.37
CA VAL A 365 -33.14 -27.71 18.68
C VAL A 365 -32.15 -28.25 19.70
N VAL A 366 -32.10 -29.57 19.88
CA VAL A 366 -31.17 -30.22 20.82
C VAL A 366 -30.29 -31.23 20.10
N SER A 367 -29.00 -31.09 20.29
CA SER A 367 -27.97 -32.00 19.78
C SER A 367 -27.12 -32.53 20.94
N TRP A 368 -26.79 -33.82 20.92
CA TRP A 368 -26.14 -34.47 22.06
C TRP A 368 -25.18 -35.59 21.68
N GLY A 369 -24.35 -36.00 22.65
CA GLY A 369 -23.49 -37.17 22.59
C GLY A 369 -22.05 -36.87 22.15
N ARG A 370 -21.09 -37.44 22.86
CA ARG A 370 -19.64 -37.29 22.68
C ARG A 370 -19.03 -38.42 21.86
N THR A 371 -19.56 -39.64 21.96
CA THR A 371 -19.11 -40.81 21.18
C THR A 371 -20.25 -41.44 20.41
N ILE A 372 -19.95 -42.21 19.35
CA ILE A 372 -21.00 -42.84 18.52
C ILE A 372 -21.90 -43.80 19.31
N ASN A 373 -21.40 -44.35 20.41
CA ASN A 373 -22.10 -45.31 21.26
C ASN A 373 -22.81 -44.65 22.46
N ASP A 374 -22.76 -43.32 22.58
CA ASP A 374 -23.45 -42.64 23.66
C ASP A 374 -24.96 -42.80 23.52
N SER A 375 -25.61 -43.06 24.65
CA SER A 375 -27.07 -43.12 24.76
C SER A 375 -27.56 -42.17 25.85
N LEU A 376 -28.75 -41.60 25.67
CA LEU A 376 -29.39 -40.77 26.69
C LEU A 376 -29.87 -41.64 27.85
N ASP A 377 -29.71 -41.10 29.06
CA ASP A 377 -30.34 -41.65 30.26
C ASP A 377 -31.86 -41.83 30.02
N PRO A 378 -32.47 -42.96 30.45
CA PRO A 378 -33.89 -43.23 30.23
C PRO A 378 -34.83 -42.10 30.68
N ALA A 379 -34.52 -41.41 31.78
CA ALA A 379 -35.33 -40.30 32.28
C ALA A 379 -35.21 -39.06 31.36
N VAL A 380 -34.01 -38.77 30.88
CA VAL A 380 -33.76 -37.69 29.90
C VAL A 380 -34.46 -37.97 28.58
N ARG A 381 -34.32 -39.20 28.06
CA ARG A 381 -34.98 -39.62 26.81
C ARG A 381 -36.49 -39.47 26.90
N THR A 382 -37.07 -39.88 28.03
CA THR A 382 -38.52 -39.79 28.27
C THR A 382 -38.97 -38.32 28.27
N ALA A 383 -38.30 -37.47 29.05
CA ALA A 383 -38.65 -36.05 29.15
C ALA A 383 -38.55 -35.30 27.80
N LEU A 384 -37.49 -35.55 27.02
CA LEU A 384 -37.34 -34.94 25.69
C LEU A 384 -38.37 -35.48 24.68
N SER A 385 -38.70 -36.77 24.73
CA SER A 385 -39.74 -37.37 23.88
C SER A 385 -41.13 -36.82 24.20
N GLU A 386 -41.43 -36.60 25.48
CA GLU A 386 -42.69 -35.96 25.90
C GLU A 386 -42.80 -34.52 25.37
N LEU A 387 -41.71 -33.74 25.43
CA LEU A 387 -41.67 -32.40 24.83
C LEU A 387 -41.92 -32.45 23.33
N ALA A 388 -41.27 -33.38 22.62
CA ALA A 388 -41.44 -33.54 21.18
C ALA A 388 -42.87 -33.99 20.79
N ALA A 389 -43.47 -34.88 21.56
CA ALA A 389 -44.84 -35.34 21.36
C ALA A 389 -45.87 -34.23 21.60
N LYS A 390 -45.66 -33.41 22.65
CA LYS A 390 -46.57 -32.32 23.03
C LYS A 390 -46.48 -31.11 22.10
N TYR A 391 -45.30 -30.85 21.51
CA TYR A 391 -45.04 -29.71 20.64
C TYR A 391 -44.44 -30.16 19.29
N PRO A 392 -45.22 -30.85 18.44
CA PRO A 392 -44.73 -31.37 17.17
C PRO A 392 -44.26 -30.24 16.25
N LYS A 393 -43.22 -30.50 15.44
CA LYS A 393 -42.55 -29.53 14.54
C LYS A 393 -41.87 -28.33 15.22
N ARG A 394 -41.99 -28.19 16.54
CA ARG A 394 -41.28 -27.17 17.33
C ARG A 394 -40.07 -27.71 18.06
N VAL A 395 -39.99 -29.03 18.28
CA VAL A 395 -38.84 -29.67 18.89
C VAL A 395 -38.12 -30.52 17.84
N LEU A 396 -36.83 -30.24 17.64
CA LEU A 396 -35.92 -31.00 16.79
C LEU A 396 -34.84 -31.61 17.67
N LEU A 397 -34.77 -32.95 17.73
CA LEU A 397 -33.80 -33.69 18.52
C LEU A 397 -32.92 -34.51 17.59
N SER A 398 -31.61 -34.56 17.84
CA SER A 398 -30.76 -35.49 17.10
C SER A 398 -31.14 -36.93 17.44
N SER A 399 -31.39 -37.75 16.41
CA SER A 399 -31.82 -39.15 16.55
C SER A 399 -30.73 -40.06 17.16
N SER A 400 -29.48 -39.64 17.06
CA SER A 400 -28.31 -40.34 17.59
C SER A 400 -27.29 -39.34 18.14
N SER A 401 -26.27 -39.87 18.83
CA SER A 401 -25.10 -39.09 19.22
C SER A 401 -24.43 -38.43 18.01
N VAL A 402 -24.13 -37.14 18.11
CA VAL A 402 -23.49 -36.36 17.05
C VAL A 402 -21.97 -36.30 17.17
N ARG A 403 -21.39 -37.02 18.14
CA ARG A 403 -19.94 -37.03 18.40
C ARG A 403 -19.38 -35.63 18.60
N THR A 404 -19.91 -34.86 19.55
CA THR A 404 -19.47 -33.50 19.85
C THR A 404 -18.97 -33.32 21.28
N ALA A 405 -17.96 -32.48 21.45
CA ALA A 405 -17.54 -31.91 22.73
C ALA A 405 -18.04 -30.47 22.90
N ALA A 406 -18.64 -29.87 21.87
CA ALA A 406 -19.15 -28.51 21.87
C ALA A 406 -20.20 -28.30 22.97
N CYS A 407 -20.11 -27.18 23.66
CA CYS A 407 -21.00 -26.80 24.74
C CYS A 407 -21.56 -25.41 24.42
N LEU A 408 -22.77 -25.38 23.86
CA LEU A 408 -23.28 -24.21 23.16
C LEU A 408 -24.77 -24.04 23.39
N VAL A 409 -25.20 -22.80 23.61
CA VAL A 409 -26.60 -22.40 23.51
C VAL A 409 -26.71 -21.18 22.61
N ILE A 410 -27.62 -21.20 21.65
CA ILE A 410 -27.86 -20.06 20.75
C ILE A 410 -29.31 -19.64 20.88
N GLN A 411 -29.54 -18.33 21.06
CA GLN A 411 -30.86 -17.71 21.01
C GLN A 411 -30.99 -16.93 19.70
N ASP A 412 -31.91 -17.40 18.86
CA ASP A 412 -32.15 -16.86 17.51
C ASP A 412 -30.82 -16.72 16.73
N ASN A 413 -30.61 -15.61 16.02
CA ASN A 413 -29.33 -15.23 15.40
C ASN A 413 -28.63 -14.09 16.15
N VAL A 414 -28.97 -13.86 17.42
CA VAL A 414 -28.61 -12.63 18.14
C VAL A 414 -27.62 -12.89 19.27
N ARG A 415 -27.83 -13.94 20.08
CA ARG A 415 -26.99 -14.24 21.24
C ARG A 415 -26.55 -15.68 21.28
N ALA A 416 -25.36 -15.93 21.80
CA ALA A 416 -24.86 -17.28 22.02
C ALA A 416 -24.06 -17.39 23.32
N TYR A 417 -24.25 -18.48 24.06
CA TYR A 417 -23.43 -18.88 25.18
C TYR A 417 -22.50 -20.02 24.77
N VAL A 418 -21.18 -19.80 24.88
CA VAL A 418 -20.13 -20.78 24.57
C VAL A 418 -19.41 -21.16 25.86
N GLY A 419 -19.50 -22.43 26.25
CA GLY A 419 -18.97 -22.93 27.52
C GLY A 419 -17.85 -23.96 27.39
N ALA A 420 -17.16 -24.20 28.50
CA ALA A 420 -16.28 -25.37 28.65
C ALA A 420 -17.04 -26.64 29.10
N TYR A 421 -18.24 -26.44 29.65
CA TYR A 421 -19.11 -27.47 30.22
C TYR A 421 -20.46 -27.50 29.52
N GLY A 422 -21.00 -28.71 29.37
CA GLY A 422 -22.27 -28.93 28.69
C GLY A 422 -23.39 -28.14 29.37
N PRO A 423 -24.21 -27.39 28.63
CA PRO A 423 -25.28 -26.56 29.19
C PRO A 423 -26.32 -27.36 29.98
N LEU A 424 -26.40 -28.67 29.74
CA LEU A 424 -27.32 -29.56 30.46
C LEU A 424 -26.59 -30.58 31.36
N ASP A 425 -25.32 -30.35 31.69
CA ASP A 425 -24.47 -31.27 32.48
C ASP A 425 -23.81 -30.59 33.70
N LEU A 426 -23.83 -29.25 33.79
CA LEU A 426 -23.23 -28.54 34.92
C LEU A 426 -24.12 -28.66 36.16
N VAL A 427 -23.52 -29.04 37.30
CA VAL A 427 -24.17 -29.19 38.61
C VAL A 427 -23.54 -28.21 39.61
N SER A 428 -24.37 -27.61 40.47
CA SER A 428 -23.95 -26.70 41.54
C SER A 428 -22.86 -27.33 42.42
N GLY A 429 -21.77 -26.59 42.68
CA GLY A 429 -20.63 -27.03 43.50
C GLY A 429 -19.44 -27.64 42.74
N VAL A 430 -19.52 -27.80 41.41
CA VAL A 430 -18.42 -28.35 40.58
C VAL A 430 -17.49 -27.25 39.99
N GLY A 431 -17.85 -25.97 40.11
CA GLY A 431 -17.27 -24.88 39.32
C GLY A 431 -15.89 -24.37 39.76
N GLY A 432 -15.03 -24.07 38.78
CA GLY A 432 -14.03 -23.02 38.93
C GLY A 432 -14.65 -21.63 38.83
N ARG A 433 -13.83 -20.59 38.68
CA ARG A 433 -14.30 -19.19 38.77
C ARG A 433 -15.23 -18.76 37.62
N MET A 434 -15.10 -19.39 36.46
CA MET A 434 -15.84 -19.03 35.24
C MET A 434 -16.42 -20.29 34.58
N THR A 435 -17.42 -20.18 33.71
CA THR A 435 -18.02 -21.34 33.01
C THR A 435 -18.05 -21.20 31.49
N GLY A 436 -18.03 -19.97 30.98
CA GLY A 436 -18.12 -19.69 29.55
C GLY A 436 -18.22 -18.19 29.25
N LEU A 437 -18.54 -17.88 27.99
CA LEU A 437 -18.77 -16.53 27.49
C LEU A 437 -20.19 -16.42 26.90
N LEU A 438 -20.90 -15.36 27.27
CA LEU A 438 -22.10 -14.91 26.57
C LEU A 438 -21.70 -13.87 25.52
N ILE A 439 -22.20 -14.06 24.31
CA ILE A 439 -21.96 -13.24 23.13
C ILE A 439 -23.25 -12.52 22.79
N GLU A 440 -23.16 -11.19 22.65
CA GLU A 440 -24.30 -10.31 22.39
C GLU A 440 -23.98 -9.27 21.29
N PRO A 441 -24.99 -8.64 20.67
CA PRO A 441 -24.76 -7.53 19.77
C PRO A 441 -24.02 -6.38 20.47
N SER A 442 -23.06 -5.77 19.75
CA SER A 442 -22.36 -4.58 20.21
C SER A 442 -22.91 -3.34 19.50
N LYS A 443 -22.93 -2.19 20.19
CA LYS A 443 -23.23 -0.89 19.56
C LYS A 443 -22.25 -0.51 18.43
N TYR A 444 -21.04 -1.07 18.45
CA TYR A 444 -19.99 -0.84 17.45
C TYR A 444 -19.90 -1.94 16.39
N GLY A 445 -20.83 -2.90 16.40
CA GLY A 445 -20.87 -4.05 15.52
C GLY A 445 -22.24 -4.22 14.83
N PRO A 446 -22.41 -5.26 14.02
CA PRO A 446 -23.69 -5.55 13.38
C PRO A 446 -24.75 -5.94 14.44
N GLY A 447 -26.02 -5.63 14.15
CA GLY A 447 -27.15 -5.99 15.02
C GLY A 447 -27.32 -7.50 15.25
N ALA A 448 -26.77 -8.33 14.36
CA ALA A 448 -26.61 -9.78 14.54
C ALA A 448 -25.11 -10.13 14.42
N PRO A 449 -24.44 -10.55 15.50
CA PRO A 449 -23.02 -10.90 15.45
C PRO A 449 -22.76 -12.04 14.46
N GLU A 450 -21.77 -11.87 13.58
CA GLU A 450 -21.42 -12.86 12.55
C GLU A 450 -21.04 -14.22 13.18
N CYS A 451 -20.33 -14.20 14.30
CA CYS A 451 -19.97 -15.41 15.02
C CYS A 451 -21.17 -16.23 15.50
N VAL A 452 -22.31 -15.59 15.84
CA VAL A 452 -23.54 -16.30 16.22
C VAL A 452 -24.14 -17.02 15.01
N VAL A 453 -24.09 -16.38 13.84
CA VAL A 453 -24.52 -16.98 12.57
C VAL A 453 -23.61 -18.16 12.20
N ASP A 454 -22.30 -18.01 12.34
CA ASP A 454 -21.34 -19.08 12.10
C ASP A 454 -21.55 -20.28 13.02
N LEU A 455 -21.87 -20.04 14.30
CA LEU A 455 -22.24 -21.10 15.24
C LEU A 455 -23.51 -21.84 14.78
N LEU A 456 -24.54 -21.15 14.29
CA LEU A 456 -25.75 -21.78 13.73
C LEU A 456 -25.43 -22.61 12.48
N LEU A 457 -24.58 -22.09 11.59
CA LEU A 457 -24.14 -22.78 10.40
C LEU A 457 -23.33 -24.03 10.76
N TRP A 458 -22.47 -23.96 11.78
CA TRP A 458 -21.78 -25.14 12.31
C TRP A 458 -22.77 -26.19 12.81
N VAL A 459 -23.76 -25.81 13.64
CA VAL A 459 -24.77 -26.76 14.13
C VAL A 459 -25.51 -27.41 12.96
N ARG A 460 -25.92 -26.63 11.97
CA ARG A 460 -26.60 -27.13 10.78
C ARG A 460 -25.74 -28.10 9.97
N ARG A 461 -24.42 -27.92 9.94
CA ARG A 461 -23.48 -28.83 9.25
C ARG A 461 -23.18 -30.10 10.06
N ALA A 462 -22.93 -29.95 11.35
CA ALA A 462 -22.33 -30.99 12.20
C ALA A 462 -23.36 -31.85 12.95
N ALA A 463 -24.53 -31.31 13.31
CA ALA A 463 -25.41 -31.96 14.28
C ALA A 463 -26.55 -32.82 13.70
N PHE A 464 -26.94 -32.63 12.43
CA PHE A 464 -28.16 -33.27 11.87
C PHE A 464 -27.91 -33.98 10.53
N ALA A 465 -28.78 -34.91 10.15
CA ALA A 465 -28.77 -35.58 8.84
C ALA A 465 -29.54 -34.78 7.77
N ALA A 466 -29.31 -35.04 6.48
CA ALA A 466 -29.69 -34.18 5.35
C ALA A 466 -31.11 -33.58 5.35
N PRO A 467 -32.21 -34.29 5.67
CA PRO A 467 -33.53 -33.65 5.71
C PRO A 467 -33.74 -32.78 6.97
N GLU A 468 -33.13 -33.14 8.10
CA GLU A 468 -33.31 -32.46 9.39
C GLU A 468 -32.48 -31.18 9.51
N ARG A 469 -31.38 -31.07 8.75
CA ARG A 469 -30.53 -29.86 8.70
C ARG A 469 -31.30 -28.60 8.30
N LEU A 470 -32.30 -28.73 7.44
CA LEU A 470 -33.13 -27.60 7.01
C LEU A 470 -34.06 -27.07 8.12
N GLY A 471 -34.22 -27.84 9.21
CA GLY A 471 -34.98 -27.42 10.38
C GLY A 471 -34.26 -26.41 11.28
N VAL A 472 -32.95 -26.23 11.11
CA VAL A 472 -32.14 -25.24 11.82
C VAL A 472 -32.12 -23.93 11.03
N LEU A 473 -32.74 -22.89 11.57
CA LEU A 473 -32.73 -21.55 10.98
C LEU A 473 -31.35 -20.93 11.19
N ALA A 474 -30.82 -20.27 10.16
CA ALA A 474 -29.47 -19.71 10.21
C ALA A 474 -29.31 -18.45 9.36
N ARG A 475 -30.18 -18.23 8.37
CA ARG A 475 -30.12 -17.04 7.51
C ARG A 475 -30.74 -15.87 8.24
N HIS A 476 -30.22 -14.67 8.02
CA HIS A 476 -30.79 -13.46 8.61
C HIS A 476 -32.28 -13.31 8.28
N ASP A 477 -32.67 -13.60 7.04
CA ASP A 477 -34.06 -13.59 6.56
C ASP A 477 -35.00 -14.60 7.26
N ASP A 478 -34.45 -15.60 7.96
CA ASP A 478 -35.24 -16.56 8.74
C ASP A 478 -35.77 -15.95 10.06
N PHE A 479 -35.21 -14.81 10.48
CA PHE A 479 -35.48 -14.14 11.75
C PHE A 479 -36.19 -12.79 11.50
N PRO A 480 -37.01 -12.30 12.45
CA PRO A 480 -37.60 -10.98 12.33
C PRO A 480 -36.49 -9.92 12.30
N ALA A 481 -36.71 -8.83 11.57
CA ALA A 481 -35.80 -7.68 11.60
C ALA A 481 -35.54 -7.30 13.06
N VAL A 482 -34.26 -7.28 13.44
CA VAL A 482 -33.85 -6.81 14.75
C VAL A 482 -34.29 -5.35 14.84
N ASP A 483 -34.93 -4.95 15.94
CA ASP A 483 -35.25 -3.54 16.19
C ASP A 483 -33.95 -2.75 15.95
N GLU A 484 -33.96 -1.83 14.99
CA GLU A 484 -32.75 -1.12 14.52
C GLU A 484 -32.06 -0.46 15.73
N VAL A 485 -31.09 -1.15 16.30
CA VAL A 485 -30.07 -0.50 17.13
C VAL A 485 -29.37 0.40 16.12
N GLU A 486 -29.42 1.72 16.33
CA GLU A 486 -28.59 2.67 15.58
C GLU A 486 -27.13 2.20 15.74
N SER A 487 -26.67 1.38 14.80
CA SER A 487 -25.31 0.90 14.78
C SER A 487 -24.47 2.06 14.24
N ASP A 488 -23.60 2.59 15.08
CA ASP A 488 -22.50 3.46 14.67
C ASP A 488 -21.45 2.60 13.94
N ILE A 489 -21.83 2.02 12.79
CA ILE A 489 -20.87 1.38 11.90
C ILE A 489 -20.06 2.53 11.30
N PHE A 490 -19.00 2.92 12.00
CA PHE A 490 -17.98 3.78 11.41
C PHE A 490 -17.44 3.04 10.18
N GLU A 491 -17.72 3.57 8.99
CA GLU A 491 -16.92 3.24 7.82
C GLU A 491 -15.50 3.70 8.15
N ILE A 492 -14.62 2.75 8.47
CA ILE A 492 -13.20 3.06 8.58
C ILE A 492 -12.76 3.49 7.19
N ALA A 493 -12.48 4.78 7.06
CA ALA A 493 -11.84 5.32 5.87
C ALA A 493 -10.59 4.48 5.59
N GLU A 494 -10.58 3.79 4.45
CA GLU A 494 -9.44 2.96 4.07
C GLU A 494 -8.18 3.82 4.11
N THR A 495 -7.20 3.42 4.92
CA THR A 495 -5.93 4.14 4.94
C THR A 495 -5.28 3.96 3.57
N PRO A 496 -5.08 5.01 2.77
CA PRO A 496 -4.54 4.86 1.43
C PRO A 496 -3.15 4.23 1.50
N LEU A 497 -2.89 3.28 0.59
CA LEU A 497 -1.58 2.62 0.51
C LEU A 497 -0.53 3.62 -0.01
N PRO A 498 0.68 3.65 0.56
CA PRO A 498 1.76 4.49 0.04
C PRO A 498 2.10 4.11 -1.41
N PRO A 499 2.24 5.08 -2.33
CA PRO A 499 2.59 4.78 -3.72
C PRO A 499 4.03 4.28 -3.87
N GLY A 500 4.33 3.56 -4.96
CA GLY A 500 5.68 3.10 -5.28
C GLY A 500 6.65 4.24 -5.66
N PRO A 501 7.97 4.02 -5.59
CA PRO A 501 8.99 5.04 -5.86
C PRO A 501 8.88 5.56 -7.29
N ALA A 502 8.87 6.89 -7.46
CA ALA A 502 8.82 7.53 -8.77
C ALA A 502 10.13 7.35 -9.56
N ASP A 503 11.25 7.25 -8.83
CA ASP A 503 12.58 7.00 -9.36
C ASP A 503 13.42 6.24 -8.31
N ASP A 504 14.56 5.70 -8.76
CA ASP A 504 15.45 4.89 -7.94
C ASP A 504 16.54 5.71 -7.23
N THR A 505 16.31 7.00 -7.00
CA THR A 505 17.29 7.85 -6.29
C THR A 505 17.37 7.43 -4.81
N PRO A 506 18.56 7.43 -4.18
CA PRO A 506 18.72 6.95 -2.81
C PRO A 506 17.90 7.75 -1.80
N GLU A 507 17.70 9.05 -2.04
CA GLU A 507 16.84 9.92 -1.24
C GLU A 507 15.37 9.49 -1.34
N MET A 508 14.91 9.17 -2.55
CA MET A 508 13.55 8.71 -2.81
C MET A 508 13.27 7.37 -2.13
N LEU A 509 14.21 6.44 -2.18
CA LEU A 509 14.11 5.15 -1.50
C LEU A 509 14.05 5.31 0.04
N GLN A 510 14.75 6.29 0.60
CA GLN A 510 14.69 6.59 2.04
C GLN A 510 13.34 7.17 2.46
N ILE A 511 12.81 8.14 1.69
CA ILE A 511 11.49 8.74 1.96
C ILE A 511 10.39 7.70 1.75
N TRP A 512 10.49 6.88 0.70
CA TRP A 512 9.57 5.76 0.45
C TRP A 512 9.55 4.77 1.63
N ALA A 513 10.71 4.35 2.12
CA ALA A 513 10.80 3.47 3.29
C ALA A 513 10.17 4.11 4.53
N ALA A 514 10.41 5.39 4.77
CA ALA A 514 9.80 6.13 5.88
C ALA A 514 8.27 6.23 5.76
N SER A 515 7.72 6.45 4.56
CA SER A 515 6.28 6.48 4.33
C SER A 515 5.59 5.15 4.70
N TRP A 516 6.24 4.02 4.42
CA TRP A 516 5.75 2.69 4.81
C TRP A 516 5.81 2.45 6.32
N ARG A 517 6.83 3.00 7.01
CA ARG A 517 6.90 2.95 8.48
C ARG A 517 5.75 3.72 9.13
N GLU A 518 5.47 4.94 8.63
CA GLU A 518 4.33 5.74 9.10
C GLU A 518 3.00 5.05 8.83
N HIS A 519 2.82 4.50 7.63
CA HIS A 519 1.61 3.74 7.27
C HIS A 519 1.39 2.54 8.20
N ARG A 520 2.45 1.80 8.53
CA ARG A 520 2.38 0.70 9.51
C ARG A 520 1.93 1.21 10.90
N ILE A 521 2.48 2.33 11.36
CA ILE A 521 2.10 2.92 12.66
C ILE A 521 0.61 3.33 12.65
N ALA A 522 0.15 3.93 11.55
CA ALA A 522 -1.26 4.28 11.36
C ALA A 522 -2.15 3.03 11.38
N LEU A 523 -1.81 1.99 10.60
CA LEU A 523 -2.55 0.72 10.60
C LEU A 523 -2.58 0.07 11.99
N ALA A 524 -1.46 0.02 12.70
CA ALA A 524 -1.39 -0.54 14.05
C ALA A 524 -2.26 0.25 15.05
N ARG A 525 -2.43 1.56 14.87
CA ARG A 525 -3.34 2.37 15.68
C ARG A 525 -4.80 2.05 15.36
N VAL A 526 -5.15 1.99 14.08
CA VAL A 526 -6.52 1.66 13.64
C VAL A 526 -6.91 0.27 14.13
N VAL A 527 -6.01 -0.72 14.04
CA VAL A 527 -6.26 -2.08 14.57
C VAL A 527 -6.51 -2.03 16.08
N ARG A 528 -5.69 -1.31 16.85
CA ARG A 528 -5.86 -1.20 18.31
C ARG A 528 -7.19 -0.54 18.68
N GLN A 529 -7.48 0.62 18.10
CA GLN A 529 -8.75 1.31 18.29
C GLN A 529 -9.94 0.39 17.93
N ALA A 530 -9.82 -0.35 16.81
CA ALA A 530 -10.85 -1.25 16.36
C ALA A 530 -11.15 -2.36 17.40
N THR A 531 -10.12 -2.90 18.05
CA THR A 531 -10.24 -4.00 19.02
C THR A 531 -10.51 -3.55 20.46
N ASP A 532 -10.25 -2.28 20.80
CA ASP A 532 -10.43 -1.74 22.15
C ASP A 532 -11.86 -1.26 22.43
N GLU A 533 -12.56 -0.76 21.40
CA GLU A 533 -13.96 -0.32 21.49
C GLU A 533 -14.94 -1.48 21.70
N ALA A 534 -14.74 -2.57 20.95
CA ALA A 534 -15.47 -3.82 21.08
C ALA A 534 -14.59 -4.99 20.63
N PRO A 535 -14.62 -6.14 21.34
CA PRO A 535 -13.84 -7.31 20.96
C PRO A 535 -14.33 -7.91 19.64
N GLY A 536 -13.38 -8.28 18.77
CA GLY A 536 -13.66 -9.10 17.60
C GLY A 536 -13.74 -10.58 17.98
N VAL A 537 -14.76 -11.30 17.50
CA VAL A 537 -15.06 -12.68 17.91
C VAL A 537 -15.16 -13.59 16.69
N GLU A 538 -14.29 -14.60 16.61
CA GLU A 538 -14.27 -15.60 15.54
C GLU A 538 -14.66 -16.97 16.10
N VAL A 539 -15.37 -17.79 15.31
CA VAL A 539 -15.65 -19.19 15.67
C VAL A 539 -14.42 -20.04 15.39
N VAL A 540 -14.09 -20.93 16.32
CA VAL A 540 -12.97 -21.88 16.18
C VAL A 540 -13.50 -23.30 16.27
N GLU A 541 -13.09 -24.14 15.32
CA GLU A 541 -13.53 -25.53 15.18
C GLU A 541 -12.34 -26.50 15.21
N ASP A 542 -12.50 -27.63 15.89
CA ASP A 542 -11.63 -28.80 15.81
C ASP A 542 -10.12 -28.48 15.93
N ARG A 543 -9.33 -28.80 14.91
CA ARG A 543 -7.86 -28.67 14.94
C ARG A 543 -7.33 -27.25 14.94
N VAL A 544 -8.16 -26.27 14.55
CA VAL A 544 -7.80 -24.85 14.64
C VAL A 544 -7.49 -24.48 16.10
N HIS A 545 -8.08 -25.18 17.08
CA HIS A 545 -7.74 -25.01 18.48
C HIS A 545 -6.30 -25.43 18.82
N GLU A 546 -5.87 -26.58 18.28
CA GLU A 546 -4.53 -27.14 18.51
C GLU A 546 -3.45 -26.32 17.80
N GLU A 547 -3.75 -25.81 16.60
CA GLU A 547 -2.88 -24.88 15.88
C GLU A 547 -2.63 -23.61 16.68
N PHE A 548 -3.69 -23.01 17.22
CA PHE A 548 -3.55 -21.80 18.02
C PHE A 548 -2.74 -22.03 19.30
N LEU A 549 -2.88 -23.21 19.94
CA LEU A 549 -2.05 -23.59 21.07
C LEU A 549 -0.56 -23.61 20.68
N TRP A 550 -0.20 -24.24 19.57
CA TRP A 550 1.21 -24.29 19.12
C TRP A 550 1.73 -22.94 18.65
N GLN A 551 0.92 -22.17 17.91
CA GLN A 551 1.25 -20.79 17.54
C GLN A 551 1.53 -19.93 18.77
N THR A 552 0.73 -20.10 19.82
CA THR A 552 0.91 -19.39 21.07
C THR A 552 2.19 -19.85 21.79
N LEU A 553 2.46 -21.16 21.83
CA LEU A 553 3.65 -21.73 22.45
C LEU A 553 4.97 -21.27 21.79
N HIS A 554 4.94 -20.89 20.51
CA HIS A 554 6.13 -20.46 19.77
C HIS A 554 6.15 -18.96 19.43
N GLY A 555 5.00 -18.28 19.49
CA GLY A 555 4.83 -16.90 19.03
C GLY A 555 4.49 -15.89 20.11
N ALA A 556 4.24 -16.31 21.35
CA ALA A 556 3.96 -15.38 22.45
C ALA A 556 5.14 -14.43 22.68
N VAL A 557 4.85 -13.13 22.78
CA VAL A 557 5.86 -12.08 22.94
C VAL A 557 5.84 -11.49 24.35
N GLY A 558 4.66 -11.28 24.94
CA GLY A 558 4.52 -10.69 26.26
C GLY A 558 3.98 -11.67 27.30
N ARG A 559 2.86 -12.33 26.99
CA ARG A 559 2.17 -13.23 27.93
C ARG A 559 1.60 -14.48 27.29
N LEU A 560 1.64 -15.57 28.03
CA LEU A 560 1.06 -16.86 27.67
C LEU A 560 0.31 -17.46 28.87
N VAL A 561 -0.99 -17.71 28.72
CA VAL A 561 -1.80 -18.37 29.76
C VAL A 561 -2.49 -19.61 29.22
N LEU A 562 -2.29 -20.76 29.87
CA LEU A 562 -3.06 -21.98 29.64
C LEU A 562 -3.93 -22.28 30.87
N ALA A 563 -5.24 -22.42 30.67
CA ALA A 563 -6.18 -22.75 31.74
C ALA A 563 -7.02 -23.98 31.37
N ASP A 564 -7.09 -24.94 32.30
CA ASP A 564 -7.89 -26.15 32.13
C ASP A 564 -8.29 -26.72 33.50
N ASP A 565 -9.42 -27.43 33.53
CA ASP A 565 -9.91 -28.11 34.74
C ASP A 565 -9.39 -29.54 34.86
N ARG A 566 -8.58 -29.98 33.91
CA ARG A 566 -7.95 -31.30 33.90
C ARG A 566 -6.54 -31.21 33.33
N ILE A 567 -5.69 -32.11 33.81
CA ILE A 567 -4.39 -32.39 33.21
C ILE A 567 -4.34 -33.85 32.77
N SER A 568 -3.87 -34.11 31.55
CA SER A 568 -3.73 -35.45 31.00
C SER A 568 -2.36 -35.66 30.36
N PRO A 569 -1.81 -36.88 30.41
CA PRO A 569 -0.47 -37.17 29.88
C PRO A 569 -0.36 -37.03 28.35
N ARG A 570 -1.49 -36.97 27.63
CA ARG A 570 -1.52 -36.75 26.17
C ARG A 570 -1.41 -35.28 25.76
N ALA A 571 -1.78 -34.36 26.66
CA ALA A 571 -1.78 -32.93 26.39
C ALA A 571 -0.60 -32.25 27.09
N ALA A 572 -0.43 -32.55 28.38
CA ALA A 572 0.68 -32.09 29.20
C ALA A 572 1.91 -32.99 28.97
N THR A 573 2.52 -32.85 27.80
CA THR A 573 3.71 -33.63 27.39
C THR A 573 5.01 -32.87 27.71
N GLU A 574 6.14 -33.57 27.79
CA GLU A 574 7.46 -32.93 27.93
C GLU A 574 7.75 -31.90 26.84
N ARG A 575 7.22 -32.13 25.63
CA ARG A 575 7.34 -31.22 24.49
C ARG A 575 6.64 -29.88 24.76
N VAL A 576 5.42 -29.91 25.31
CA VAL A 576 4.69 -28.69 25.71
C VAL A 576 5.42 -28.00 26.86
N ALA A 577 5.94 -28.76 27.83
CA ALA A 577 6.75 -28.20 28.91
C ALA A 577 8.05 -27.54 28.41
N ALA A 578 8.71 -28.10 27.39
CA ALA A 578 9.90 -27.51 26.78
C ALA A 578 9.56 -26.19 26.08
N ALA A 579 8.49 -26.13 25.29
CA ALA A 579 8.07 -24.90 24.62
C ALA A 579 7.68 -23.79 25.61
N LEU A 580 6.97 -24.13 26.70
CA LEU A 580 6.64 -23.18 27.76
C LEU A 580 7.90 -22.61 28.44
N ARG A 581 8.89 -23.47 28.71
CA ARG A 581 10.18 -23.05 29.28
C ARG A 581 10.96 -22.14 28.33
N GLU A 582 11.06 -22.54 27.06
CA GLU A 582 11.73 -21.74 26.04
C GLU A 582 11.12 -20.33 25.97
N ARG A 583 9.79 -20.20 26.00
CA ARG A 583 9.14 -18.88 26.03
C ARG A 583 9.47 -18.09 27.30
N ALA A 584 9.43 -18.72 28.46
CA ALA A 584 9.80 -18.08 29.73
C ALA A 584 11.27 -17.61 29.73
N GLU A 585 12.18 -18.39 29.13
CA GLU A 585 13.59 -18.01 28.94
C GLU A 585 13.75 -16.77 28.03
N HIS A 586 12.84 -16.58 27.07
CA HIS A 586 12.77 -15.37 26.23
C HIS A 586 12.05 -14.18 26.91
N GLY A 587 11.74 -14.28 28.21
CA GLY A 587 11.15 -13.20 29.00
C GLY A 587 9.63 -13.10 28.94
N VAL A 588 8.93 -14.07 28.34
CA VAL A 588 7.47 -14.13 28.29
C VAL A 588 6.92 -14.53 29.66
N ALA A 589 5.88 -13.83 30.15
CA ALA A 589 5.18 -14.21 31.37
C ALA A 589 4.26 -15.43 31.12
N VAL A 590 4.65 -16.60 31.61
CA VAL A 590 3.90 -17.86 31.39
C VAL A 590 3.09 -18.24 32.63
N HIS A 591 1.77 -18.37 32.49
CA HIS A 591 0.88 -18.81 33.58
C HIS A 591 0.12 -20.09 33.23
N LEU A 592 0.09 -21.04 34.15
CA LEU A 592 -0.72 -22.26 34.05
C LEU A 592 -1.77 -22.28 35.15
N VAL A 593 -3.05 -22.28 34.78
CA VAL A 593 -4.18 -22.45 35.73
C VAL A 593 -4.72 -23.85 35.59
N GLN A 594 -4.39 -24.71 36.55
CA GLN A 594 -4.73 -26.14 36.49
C GLN A 594 -4.97 -26.71 37.88
N PRO A 595 -5.83 -27.74 38.02
CA PRO A 595 -5.98 -28.42 39.31
C PRO A 595 -4.69 -29.14 39.71
N THR A 596 -4.58 -29.47 40.99
CA THR A 596 -3.54 -30.39 41.47
C THR A 596 -3.71 -31.75 40.78
N PRO A 597 -2.68 -32.30 40.11
CA PRO A 597 -2.77 -33.59 39.45
C PRO A 597 -3.15 -34.69 40.46
N VAL A 598 -4.09 -35.56 40.07
CA VAL A 598 -4.42 -36.76 40.86
C VAL A 598 -3.23 -37.73 40.75
N ARG A 599 -2.85 -38.36 41.87
CA ARG A 599 -1.54 -39.01 42.12
C ARG A 599 -1.08 -40.12 41.14
N ASP A 600 -1.89 -40.54 40.16
CA ASP A 600 -1.73 -41.81 39.44
C ASP A 600 -1.33 -41.73 37.95
N SER A 601 -0.57 -40.73 37.49
CA SER A 601 0.12 -40.89 36.20
C SER A 601 1.55 -40.35 36.20
N ASP A 602 2.53 -41.25 36.08
CA ASP A 602 3.95 -40.89 36.04
C ASP A 602 4.30 -39.95 34.88
N ALA A 603 3.54 -40.02 33.77
CA ALA A 603 3.70 -39.13 32.63
C ALA A 603 3.32 -37.66 32.93
N VAL A 604 2.31 -37.40 33.77
CA VAL A 604 1.99 -36.02 34.21
C VAL A 604 2.99 -35.51 35.25
N LYS A 605 3.63 -36.41 36.02
CA LYS A 605 4.70 -36.04 36.95
C LYS A 605 5.91 -35.47 36.21
N ALA A 606 6.28 -36.04 35.05
CA ALA A 606 7.38 -35.53 34.23
C ALA A 606 7.12 -34.09 33.74
N PHE A 607 5.94 -33.82 33.18
CA PHE A 607 5.51 -32.46 32.82
C PHE A 607 5.54 -31.51 34.02
N THR A 608 4.95 -31.94 35.14
CA THR A 608 4.83 -31.11 36.34
C THR A 608 6.21 -30.76 36.92
N LYS A 609 7.12 -31.74 36.97
CA LYS A 609 8.51 -31.55 37.43
C LYS A 609 9.30 -30.61 36.54
N LEU A 610 9.07 -30.62 35.23
CA LEU A 610 9.75 -29.73 34.29
C LEU A 610 9.29 -28.27 34.42
N ILE A 611 8.06 -28.03 34.88
CA ILE A 611 7.51 -26.67 34.93
C ILE A 611 7.61 -26.07 36.35
N ASP A 612 7.35 -26.87 37.38
CA ASP A 612 7.45 -26.42 38.77
C ASP A 612 8.89 -25.96 39.08
N GLY A 613 9.04 -24.69 39.49
CA GLY A 613 10.34 -24.09 39.82
C GLY A 613 11.09 -23.47 38.63
N THR A 614 10.52 -23.48 37.41
CA THR A 614 11.09 -22.74 36.28
C THR A 614 10.90 -21.24 36.47
N ARG A 615 11.98 -20.46 36.39
CA ARG A 615 11.92 -18.99 36.40
C ARG A 615 11.08 -18.48 35.21
N GLY A 616 10.12 -17.60 35.46
CA GLY A 616 9.21 -17.04 34.43
C GLY A 616 7.95 -17.88 34.16
N VAL A 617 7.79 -19.03 34.83
CA VAL A 617 6.55 -19.82 34.77
C VAL A 617 5.84 -19.85 36.13
N THR A 618 4.60 -19.36 36.18
CA THR A 618 3.76 -19.39 37.38
C THR A 618 2.67 -20.45 37.26
N VAL A 619 2.58 -21.37 38.22
CA VAL A 619 1.55 -22.41 38.23
C VAL A 619 0.51 -22.16 39.33
N HIS A 620 -0.71 -21.84 38.91
CA HIS A 620 -1.88 -21.63 39.76
C HIS A 620 -2.63 -22.96 39.97
N ARG A 621 -2.45 -23.58 41.15
CA ARG A 621 -3.04 -24.89 41.50
C ARG A 621 -4.51 -24.76 41.93
N ARG A 622 -5.42 -24.60 40.97
CA ARG A 622 -6.87 -24.50 41.17
C ARG A 622 -7.65 -24.90 39.92
N ARG A 623 -8.93 -25.19 40.07
CA ARG A 623 -9.86 -25.36 38.93
C ARG A 623 -10.14 -24.00 38.28
N SER A 624 -9.95 -23.90 36.97
CA SER A 624 -10.23 -22.69 36.18
C SER A 624 -11.73 -22.49 35.96
N GLY A 625 -12.50 -23.57 35.81
CA GLY A 625 -13.90 -23.57 35.37
C GLY A 625 -14.07 -23.34 33.86
N VAL A 626 -12.96 -23.08 33.16
CA VAL A 626 -12.92 -22.84 31.72
C VAL A 626 -11.73 -23.51 31.09
N ARG A 627 -11.82 -23.75 29.79
CA ARG A 627 -10.68 -24.22 28.99
C ARG A 627 -10.28 -23.12 28.04
N LEU A 628 -9.04 -22.65 28.20
CA LEU A 628 -8.61 -21.40 27.60
C LEU A 628 -7.11 -21.42 27.26
N VAL A 629 -6.80 -20.82 26.12
CA VAL A 629 -5.45 -20.46 25.69
C VAL A 629 -5.46 -18.95 25.46
N ALA A 630 -4.64 -18.20 26.17
CA ALA A 630 -4.45 -16.76 25.92
C ALA A 630 -3.00 -16.46 25.55
N CYS A 631 -2.83 -15.60 24.56
CA CYS A 631 -1.58 -15.12 24.02
C CYS A 631 -1.71 -13.63 23.79
N ASP A 632 -0.92 -12.80 24.48
CA ASP A 632 -0.93 -11.36 24.30
C ASP A 632 -2.37 -10.81 24.27
N ASP A 633 -2.84 -10.24 23.16
CA ASP A 633 -4.17 -9.61 23.05
C ASP A 633 -5.27 -10.54 22.52
N THR A 634 -4.98 -11.84 22.42
CA THR A 634 -5.90 -12.84 21.89
C THR A 634 -6.17 -13.94 22.90
N VAL A 635 -7.43 -14.35 23.01
CA VAL A 635 -7.83 -15.49 23.83
C VAL A 635 -8.75 -16.43 23.06
N GLN A 636 -8.53 -17.72 23.23
CA GLN A 636 -9.38 -18.77 22.70
C GLN A 636 -10.04 -19.53 23.85
N LEU A 637 -11.37 -19.64 23.83
CA LEU A 637 -12.18 -20.29 24.86
C LEU A 637 -13.22 -21.20 24.25
N GLY A 638 -13.45 -22.38 24.85
CA GLY A 638 -14.55 -23.26 24.47
C GLY A 638 -14.40 -24.67 25.01
N SER A 639 -14.79 -25.64 24.18
CA SER A 639 -14.74 -27.06 24.54
C SER A 639 -13.35 -27.70 24.44
N PHE A 640 -12.40 -27.09 23.72
CA PHE A 640 -11.03 -27.59 23.59
C PHE A 640 -10.28 -27.52 24.93
N ALA A 641 -9.68 -28.64 25.34
CA ALA A 641 -8.93 -28.79 26.59
C ALA A 641 -7.41 -28.71 26.30
N PRO A 642 -6.72 -27.58 26.53
CA PRO A 642 -5.30 -27.43 26.21
C PRO A 642 -4.40 -28.34 27.04
N LEU A 643 -4.79 -28.69 28.28
CA LEU A 643 -4.01 -29.53 29.19
C LEU A 643 -4.71 -30.87 29.51
N GLY A 644 -6.00 -31.01 29.21
CA GLY A 644 -6.85 -32.12 29.64
C GLY A 644 -7.41 -33.04 28.55
N ARG A 645 -6.70 -33.28 27.44
CA ARG A 645 -7.21 -34.08 26.29
C ARG A 645 -7.68 -35.49 26.70
N ALA A 646 -8.85 -35.90 26.20
CA ALA A 646 -9.46 -37.20 26.49
C ALA A 646 -8.76 -38.41 25.83
N THR A 647 -8.89 -39.58 26.45
CA THR A 647 -8.14 -40.83 26.15
C THR A 647 -8.68 -41.64 24.97
N THR A 648 -9.90 -41.40 24.47
CA THR A 648 -10.53 -42.26 23.46
C THR A 648 -10.23 -41.81 22.03
N ARG A 649 -9.04 -42.16 21.54
CA ARG A 649 -8.83 -42.47 20.11
C ARG A 649 -8.85 -44.00 20.06
N ALA A 650 -10.01 -44.60 19.81
CA ALA A 650 -10.04 -45.98 19.36
C ALA A 650 -9.61 -45.96 17.89
N GLU A 651 -8.69 -46.84 17.49
CA GLU A 651 -8.27 -46.97 16.09
C GLU A 651 -9.50 -47.08 15.18
N GLY A 652 -9.60 -46.20 14.17
CA GLY A 652 -10.71 -46.17 13.22
C GLY A 652 -11.95 -45.34 13.62
N VAL A 653 -12.04 -44.78 14.84
CA VAL A 653 -13.19 -43.96 15.28
C VAL A 653 -12.73 -42.50 15.46
N GLY A 654 -13.19 -41.60 14.59
CA GLY A 654 -12.76 -40.19 14.60
C GLY A 654 -13.07 -39.45 15.92
N THR A 655 -12.39 -38.33 16.17
CA THR A 655 -12.55 -37.51 17.38
C THR A 655 -13.92 -36.82 17.47
N ALA A 656 -14.33 -36.46 18.68
CA ALA A 656 -15.53 -35.64 18.88
C ALA A 656 -15.26 -34.21 18.42
N SER A 657 -16.19 -33.60 17.69
CA SER A 657 -16.02 -32.23 17.19
C SER A 657 -15.95 -31.24 18.33
N GLN A 658 -14.94 -30.38 18.30
CA GLN A 658 -14.69 -29.32 19.27
C GLN A 658 -15.09 -27.97 18.66
N LEU A 659 -15.62 -27.12 19.51
CA LEU A 659 -16.06 -25.78 19.17
C LEU A 659 -15.68 -24.81 20.28
N GLY A 660 -15.33 -23.60 19.88
CA GLY A 660 -15.13 -22.46 20.77
C GLY A 660 -15.13 -21.15 20.00
N VAL A 661 -14.67 -20.11 20.66
CA VAL A 661 -14.50 -18.78 20.07
C VAL A 661 -13.10 -18.26 20.35
N ARG A 662 -12.57 -17.48 19.42
CA ARG A 662 -11.37 -16.68 19.56
C ARG A 662 -11.77 -15.22 19.65
N VAL A 663 -11.20 -14.54 20.62
CA VAL A 663 -11.51 -13.16 20.95
C VAL A 663 -10.24 -12.33 20.81
N HIS A 664 -10.35 -11.22 20.09
CA HIS A 664 -9.28 -10.26 19.85
C HIS A 664 -9.61 -8.94 20.57
N SER A 665 -8.95 -8.70 21.71
CA SER A 665 -9.03 -7.44 22.47
C SER A 665 -8.09 -7.47 23.67
N ALA A 666 -7.12 -6.55 23.71
CA ALA A 666 -6.16 -6.43 24.81
C ALA A 666 -6.87 -6.22 26.16
N ARG A 667 -7.87 -5.32 26.17
CA ARG A 667 -8.67 -4.97 27.35
C ARG A 667 -9.47 -6.16 27.86
N PHE A 668 -10.25 -6.80 26.99
CA PHE A 668 -11.08 -7.94 27.37
C PHE A 668 -10.23 -9.11 27.89
N VAL A 669 -9.14 -9.44 27.21
CA VAL A 669 -8.23 -10.53 27.65
C VAL A 669 -7.67 -10.23 29.04
N THR A 670 -7.25 -9.00 29.28
CA THR A 670 -6.71 -8.60 30.59
C THR A 670 -7.76 -8.71 31.70
N ASP A 671 -8.99 -8.25 31.45
CA ASP A 671 -10.09 -8.36 32.42
C ASP A 671 -10.48 -9.83 32.67
N LEU A 672 -10.49 -10.66 31.63
CA LEU A 672 -10.77 -12.10 31.72
C LEU A 672 -9.70 -12.84 32.55
N LEU A 673 -8.43 -12.56 32.30
CA LEU A 673 -7.31 -13.16 33.03
C LEU A 673 -7.28 -12.72 34.50
N ARG A 674 -7.64 -11.47 34.79
CA ARG A 674 -7.79 -10.96 36.17
C ARG A 674 -8.86 -11.74 36.93
N ARG A 675 -10.03 -12.01 36.31
CA ARG A 675 -11.09 -12.86 36.92
C ARG A 675 -10.61 -14.29 37.17
N LEU A 676 -9.78 -14.83 36.27
CA LEU A 676 -9.11 -16.11 36.46
C LEU A 676 -8.03 -16.10 37.55
N GLY A 677 -7.71 -14.94 38.13
CA GLY A 677 -6.75 -14.73 39.21
C GLY A 677 -5.30 -14.78 38.75
N VAL A 678 -5.04 -14.39 37.51
CA VAL A 678 -3.69 -14.16 36.98
C VAL A 678 -3.43 -12.66 37.09
N GLU A 679 -2.59 -12.26 38.05
CA GLU A 679 -2.16 -10.86 38.23
C GLU A 679 -0.96 -10.57 37.33
N GLN A 680 -0.87 -9.35 36.79
CA GLN A 680 0.30 -8.90 36.02
C GLN A 680 1.46 -8.60 37.00
N GLU A 681 2.56 -9.35 36.90
CA GLU A 681 3.85 -8.86 37.40
C GLU A 681 4.35 -7.80 36.41
N GLN A 682 4.36 -6.54 36.86
CA GLN A 682 4.95 -5.34 36.24
C GLN A 682 4.67 -5.11 34.74
N GLU A 683 3.98 -4.01 34.43
CA GLU A 683 4.10 -3.34 33.14
C GLU A 683 5.59 -3.12 32.85
N VAL A 684 6.19 -3.97 32.00
CA VAL A 684 7.31 -3.54 31.19
C VAL A 684 6.75 -2.38 30.37
N PRO A 685 7.31 -1.16 30.45
CA PRO A 685 6.84 -0.06 29.64
C PRO A 685 7.00 -0.49 28.19
N GLY A 686 5.89 -0.74 27.50
CA GLY A 686 5.91 -0.78 26.05
C GLY A 686 6.49 0.54 25.56
N PRO A 687 7.30 0.55 24.50
CA PRO A 687 7.77 1.81 23.92
C PRO A 687 6.54 2.65 23.55
N ASP A 688 6.41 3.78 24.26
CA ASP A 688 5.43 4.85 24.12
C ASP A 688 3.94 4.49 24.31
N ALA A 689 3.53 4.47 25.59
CA ALA A 689 2.17 4.83 26.00
C ALA A 689 2.03 6.36 26.16
N SER A 690 2.56 7.14 25.21
CA SER A 690 2.12 8.52 25.06
C SER A 690 0.71 8.49 24.46
N THR A 691 -0.24 9.12 25.16
CA THR A 691 -1.59 9.39 24.65
C THR A 691 -1.59 10.50 23.61
N ASP A 692 -0.43 11.11 23.36
CA ASP A 692 -0.23 12.02 22.26
C ASP A 692 -0.12 11.24 20.95
N PRO A 693 -0.80 11.67 19.87
CA PRO A 693 -0.55 11.10 18.55
C PRO A 693 0.96 11.20 18.30
N PRO A 694 1.68 10.09 18.00
CA PRO A 694 3.08 10.22 17.60
C PRO A 694 3.08 11.17 16.42
N VAL A 695 3.79 12.29 16.60
CA VAL A 695 3.98 13.31 15.57
C VAL A 695 4.36 12.55 14.32
N THR A 696 3.45 12.49 13.35
CA THR A 696 3.78 11.90 12.06
C THR A 696 4.97 12.68 11.54
N ASP A 697 6.06 12.00 11.24
CA ASP A 697 7.28 12.65 10.73
C ASP A 697 7.01 13.44 9.43
N GLY A 698 5.84 13.24 8.82
CA GLY A 698 5.38 13.91 7.61
C GLY A 698 5.92 13.22 6.37
N ALA A 699 6.54 12.05 6.50
CA ALA A 699 7.24 11.37 5.43
C ALA A 699 6.28 10.89 4.33
N ALA A 700 5.10 10.36 4.67
CA ALA A 700 4.10 9.95 3.69
C ALA A 700 3.57 11.12 2.85
N VAL A 701 3.34 12.26 3.52
CA VAL A 701 2.90 13.50 2.85
C VAL A 701 4.03 14.08 2.00
N ALA A 702 5.24 14.18 2.55
CA ALA A 702 6.42 14.68 1.86
C ALA A 702 6.79 13.81 0.65
N TYR A 703 6.60 12.49 0.77
CA TYR A 703 6.75 11.55 -0.32
C TYR A 703 5.74 11.81 -1.43
N GLY A 704 4.44 11.84 -1.10
CA GLY A 704 3.37 12.08 -2.07
C GLY A 704 3.56 13.40 -2.80
N ALA A 705 3.95 14.46 -2.07
CA ALA A 705 4.29 15.75 -2.63
C ALA A 705 5.44 15.67 -3.64
N LEU A 706 6.52 14.96 -3.30
CA LEU A 706 7.69 14.84 -4.18
C LEU A 706 7.39 14.02 -5.44
N VAL A 707 6.64 12.90 -5.31
CA VAL A 707 6.21 12.07 -6.45
C VAL A 707 5.40 12.91 -7.44
N MET A 708 4.34 13.55 -6.96
CA MET A 708 3.42 14.32 -7.81
C MET A 708 4.14 15.51 -8.46
N ALA A 709 5.00 16.20 -7.70
CA ALA A 709 5.78 17.32 -8.22
C ALA A 709 6.77 16.88 -9.32
N ARG A 710 7.47 15.76 -9.14
CA ARG A 710 8.41 15.23 -10.15
C ARG A 710 7.70 14.72 -11.39
N GLN A 711 6.55 14.08 -11.25
CA GLN A 711 5.73 13.65 -12.39
C GLN A 711 5.24 14.84 -13.22
N ALA A 712 4.77 15.91 -12.56
CA ALA A 712 4.35 17.15 -13.21
C ALA A 712 5.50 17.98 -13.81
N HIS A 713 6.76 17.58 -13.57
CA HIS A 713 7.90 18.33 -14.10
C HIS A 713 7.97 18.28 -15.63
N GLY A 714 7.54 17.17 -16.25
CA GLY A 714 7.50 17.01 -17.71
C GLY A 714 6.54 17.98 -18.42
N GLU A 715 5.56 18.51 -17.69
CA GLU A 715 4.48 19.36 -18.22
C GLU A 715 4.61 20.83 -17.77
N GLY A 716 5.68 21.18 -17.04
CA GLY A 716 5.87 22.53 -16.49
C GLY A 716 5.01 22.86 -15.25
N GLY A 717 4.21 21.90 -14.76
CA GLY A 717 3.25 22.08 -13.66
C GLY A 717 3.80 21.88 -12.23
N HIS A 718 5.11 21.65 -12.07
CA HIS A 718 5.74 21.29 -10.79
C HIS A 718 5.34 22.20 -9.61
N GLY A 719 5.36 23.52 -9.81
CA GLY A 719 5.03 24.50 -8.76
C GLY A 719 3.55 24.51 -8.40
N GLU A 720 2.64 24.34 -9.37
CA GLU A 720 1.20 24.40 -9.08
C GLU A 720 0.65 23.12 -8.47
N VAL A 721 1.25 21.98 -8.81
CA VAL A 721 0.97 20.72 -8.12
C VAL A 721 1.42 20.82 -6.66
N LEU A 722 2.65 21.30 -6.39
CA LEU A 722 3.12 21.54 -5.03
C LEU A 722 2.23 22.52 -4.29
N ARG A 723 1.83 23.62 -4.93
CA ARG A 723 0.92 24.60 -4.33
C ARG A 723 -0.41 23.97 -3.92
N THR A 724 -0.99 23.14 -4.77
CA THR A 724 -2.27 22.47 -4.49
C THR A 724 -2.13 21.53 -3.29
N ILE A 725 -1.10 20.68 -3.30
CA ILE A 725 -0.86 19.69 -2.25
C ILE A 725 -0.57 20.38 -0.91
N LEU A 726 0.31 21.37 -0.91
CA LEU A 726 0.77 22.04 0.32
C LEU A 726 -0.30 22.96 0.92
N ARG A 727 -1.30 23.39 0.16
CA ARG A 727 -2.39 24.24 0.67
C ARG A 727 -3.33 23.49 1.61
N ASP A 728 -3.49 22.19 1.39
CA ASP A 728 -4.45 21.35 2.12
C ASP A 728 -3.82 20.67 3.35
N LEU A 729 -2.56 21.01 3.68
CA LEU A 729 -1.84 20.49 4.84
C LEU A 729 -1.90 21.46 6.03
N ASP A 730 -2.08 20.90 7.22
CA ASP A 730 -2.02 21.66 8.48
C ASP A 730 -0.61 22.24 8.74
N ASP A 731 0.45 21.47 8.42
CA ASP A 731 1.85 21.91 8.48
C ASP A 731 2.61 21.60 7.18
N PRO A 732 2.59 22.52 6.21
CA PRO A 732 3.30 22.34 4.95
C PRO A 732 4.83 22.47 5.08
N TRP A 733 5.34 23.08 6.15
CA TRP A 733 6.78 23.30 6.32
C TRP A 733 7.51 22.01 6.68
N ARG A 734 6.83 21.09 7.37
CA ARG A 734 7.35 19.76 7.68
C ARG A 734 7.79 19.00 6.42
N VAL A 735 7.12 19.20 5.29
CA VAL A 735 7.50 18.59 4.00
C VAL A 735 8.91 19.01 3.59
N LEU A 736 9.24 20.30 3.67
CA LEU A 736 10.57 20.79 3.31
C LEU A 736 11.65 20.35 4.30
N GLU A 737 11.33 20.27 5.59
CA GLU A 737 12.27 19.76 6.59
C GLU A 737 12.61 18.29 6.34
N VAL A 738 11.62 17.45 6.02
CA VAL A 738 11.84 16.05 5.65
C VAL A 738 12.68 15.97 4.38
N TRP A 739 12.40 16.80 3.36
CA TRP A 739 13.20 16.82 2.15
C TRP A 739 14.66 17.21 2.40
N GLU A 740 14.90 18.20 3.26
CA GLU A 740 16.24 18.64 3.64
C GLU A 740 16.98 17.54 4.43
N GLN A 741 16.36 16.97 5.46
CA GLN A 741 16.94 15.89 6.28
C GLN A 741 17.30 14.64 5.46
N ARG A 742 16.60 14.41 4.36
CA ARG A 742 16.78 13.26 3.47
C ARG A 742 17.61 13.60 2.23
N ASN A 743 18.25 14.77 2.20
CA ASN A 743 19.14 15.24 1.14
C ASN A 743 18.49 15.28 -0.26
N VAL A 744 17.18 15.53 -0.34
CA VAL A 744 16.49 15.74 -1.62
C VAL A 744 17.21 16.83 -2.42
N SER A 745 17.22 16.71 -3.75
CA SER A 745 17.97 17.62 -4.62
C SER A 745 17.69 19.09 -4.30
N ALA A 746 18.75 19.91 -4.29
CA ALA A 746 18.62 21.35 -4.02
C ALA A 746 17.65 22.04 -4.99
N THR A 747 17.48 21.52 -6.21
CA THR A 747 16.52 22.02 -7.19
C THR A 747 15.08 21.82 -6.73
N ASP A 748 14.72 20.63 -6.23
CA ASP A 748 13.38 20.34 -5.72
C ASP A 748 13.10 21.14 -4.43
N LEU A 749 14.07 21.18 -3.51
CA LEU A 749 14.00 22.00 -2.29
C LEU A 749 13.80 23.48 -2.60
N ARG A 750 14.55 24.03 -3.57
CA ARG A 750 14.41 25.44 -3.99
C ARG A 750 13.01 25.75 -4.49
N ARG A 751 12.45 24.89 -5.35
CA ARG A 751 11.09 25.05 -5.88
C ARG A 751 10.04 24.92 -4.79
N GLY A 752 10.19 23.96 -3.88
CA GLY A 752 9.31 23.79 -2.72
C GLY A 752 9.32 25.01 -1.81
N ALA A 753 10.51 25.47 -1.41
CA ALA A 753 10.71 26.66 -0.57
C ALA A 753 10.12 27.92 -1.21
N ALA A 754 10.42 28.17 -2.50
CA ALA A 754 9.86 29.31 -3.23
C ALA A 754 8.32 29.25 -3.33
N THR A 755 7.76 28.05 -3.53
CA THR A 755 6.30 27.86 -3.60
C THR A 755 5.65 28.16 -2.26
N LEU A 756 6.22 27.69 -1.14
CA LEU A 756 5.68 27.97 0.19
C LEU A 756 5.80 29.44 0.59
N LEU A 757 6.93 30.08 0.30
CA LEU A 757 7.14 31.50 0.59
C LEU A 757 6.16 32.40 -0.21
N ARG A 758 5.70 31.95 -1.39
CA ARG A 758 4.69 32.64 -2.19
C ARG A 758 3.30 32.67 -1.52
N PHE A 759 3.03 31.84 -0.50
CA PHE A 759 1.78 31.93 0.28
C PHE A 759 1.70 33.18 1.17
N GLY A 760 2.73 34.01 1.25
CA GLY A 760 2.66 35.35 1.84
C GLY A 760 2.51 35.35 3.36
N ASP A 761 1.60 36.15 3.91
CA ASP A 761 1.46 36.44 5.36
C ASP A 761 0.99 35.27 6.23
N ARG A 762 0.66 34.13 5.61
CA ARG A 762 0.35 32.88 6.33
C ARG A 762 1.58 32.11 6.78
N VAL A 763 2.79 32.57 6.43
CA VAL A 763 4.04 31.91 6.80
C VAL A 763 4.52 32.40 8.18
N PRO A 764 4.69 31.51 9.17
CA PRO A 764 5.30 31.89 10.44
C PRO A 764 6.70 32.48 10.21
N SER A 765 7.02 33.58 10.90
CA SER A 765 8.26 34.35 10.69
C SER A 765 9.53 33.49 10.77
N VAL A 766 9.56 32.51 11.68
CA VAL A 766 10.68 31.58 11.87
C VAL A 766 10.97 30.76 10.60
N TYR A 767 9.94 30.23 9.94
CA TYR A 767 10.09 29.46 8.70
C TYR A 767 10.39 30.36 7.51
N ARG A 768 9.76 31.55 7.45
CA ARG A 768 10.05 32.54 6.40
C ARG A 768 11.53 32.87 6.39
N GLU A 769 12.07 33.21 7.55
CA GLU A 769 13.46 33.63 7.69
C GLU A 769 14.43 32.48 7.38
N ARG A 770 14.21 31.27 7.93
CA ARG A 770 15.04 30.08 7.65
C ARG A 770 15.11 29.78 6.15
N TRP A 771 13.96 29.69 5.47
CA TRP A 771 13.92 29.28 4.07
C TRP A 771 14.35 30.40 3.11
N CYS A 772 14.11 31.67 3.43
CA CYS A 772 14.70 32.79 2.69
C CYS A 772 16.24 32.76 2.78
N ARG A 773 16.83 32.56 3.97
CA ARG A 773 18.29 32.42 4.12
C ARG A 773 18.83 31.22 3.34
N TRP A 774 18.14 30.08 3.39
CA TRP A 774 18.52 28.90 2.61
C TRP A 774 18.54 29.19 1.11
N LEU A 775 17.52 29.88 0.59
CA LEU A 775 17.42 30.28 -0.82
C LEU A 775 18.52 31.25 -1.24
N VAL A 776 18.82 32.25 -0.42
CA VAL A 776 19.92 33.19 -0.66
C VAL A 776 21.26 32.45 -0.70
N GLY A 777 21.53 31.57 0.28
CA GLY A 777 22.76 30.77 0.31
C GLY A 777 22.90 29.80 -0.86
N ASP A 778 21.79 29.22 -1.35
CA ASP A 778 21.78 28.42 -2.58
C ASP A 778 22.01 29.28 -3.83
N ALA A 779 21.44 30.48 -3.92
CA ALA A 779 21.65 31.40 -5.03
C ALA A 779 23.12 31.85 -5.13
N TRP A 780 23.75 32.17 -4.00
CA TRP A 780 25.18 32.52 -3.96
C TRP A 780 26.07 31.36 -4.41
N ARG A 781 25.78 30.12 -3.98
CA ARG A 781 26.50 28.92 -4.45
C ARG A 781 26.42 28.70 -5.96
N ARG A 782 25.35 29.18 -6.59
CA ARG A 782 25.14 29.12 -8.04
C ARG A 782 25.57 30.38 -8.80
N HIS A 783 26.14 31.36 -8.11
CA HIS A 783 26.52 32.65 -8.68
C HIS A 783 25.32 33.44 -9.27
N ALA A 784 24.11 33.20 -8.74
CA ALA A 784 22.86 33.87 -9.11
C ALA A 784 22.58 35.04 -8.14
N PHE A 785 23.37 36.09 -8.23
CA PHE A 785 23.33 37.25 -7.34
C PHE A 785 22.05 38.09 -7.51
N PHE A 786 21.46 38.11 -8.70
CA PHE A 786 20.16 38.75 -8.95
C PHE A 786 19.03 38.05 -8.18
N GLU A 787 18.98 36.71 -8.23
CA GLU A 787 18.03 35.92 -7.45
C GLU A 787 18.21 36.16 -5.94
N ALA A 788 19.47 36.19 -5.49
CA ALA A 788 19.80 36.48 -4.09
C ALA A 788 19.34 37.87 -3.64
N ALA A 789 19.53 38.91 -4.47
CA ALA A 789 19.07 40.26 -4.18
C ALA A 789 17.54 40.36 -4.11
N LEU A 790 16.81 39.64 -4.97
CA LEU A 790 15.35 39.59 -4.94
C LEU A 790 14.82 38.91 -3.66
N VAL A 791 15.37 37.74 -3.31
CA VAL A 791 14.95 37.00 -2.10
C VAL A 791 15.42 37.69 -0.83
N GLY A 792 16.60 38.31 -0.84
CA GLY A 792 17.19 39.02 0.30
C GLY A 792 16.33 40.16 0.81
N ARG A 793 15.54 40.82 -0.07
CA ARG A 793 14.55 41.85 0.33
C ARG A 793 13.43 41.33 1.23
N MET A 794 13.24 40.01 1.30
CA MET A 794 12.26 39.37 2.19
C MET A 794 12.82 39.10 3.59
N LEU A 795 14.14 39.25 3.80
CA LEU A 795 14.77 39.12 5.10
C LEU A 795 14.67 40.46 5.88
N PRO A 796 14.50 40.42 7.21
CA PRO A 796 14.53 41.64 8.01
C PRO A 796 15.90 42.31 7.95
N ASN A 797 15.92 43.65 7.96
CA ASN A 797 17.15 44.43 8.09
C ASN A 797 17.64 44.32 9.55
N GLY A 798 18.73 43.59 9.80
CA GLY A 798 19.36 43.37 11.10
C GLY A 798 20.48 42.34 11.02
N ASP A 799 21.22 42.10 12.12
CA ASP A 799 22.45 41.29 12.36
C ASP A 799 22.58 39.88 11.72
N SER A 800 21.69 39.47 10.82
CA SER A 800 21.77 38.21 10.10
C SER A 800 22.74 38.29 8.92
N ALA A 801 23.67 37.31 8.86
CA ALA A 801 24.51 37.07 7.69
C ALA A 801 23.68 36.98 6.40
N LEU A 802 24.13 37.67 5.34
CA LEU A 802 23.46 37.77 4.02
C LEU A 802 22.14 38.58 4.01
N GLY A 803 22.12 39.74 4.66
CA GLY A 803 21.00 40.68 4.59
C GLY A 803 20.74 41.26 3.18
N ALA A 804 19.66 42.05 3.05
CA ALA A 804 19.24 42.67 1.79
C ALA A 804 20.32 43.58 1.18
N ALA A 805 21.01 44.37 2.02
CA ALA A 805 22.11 45.23 1.62
C ALA A 805 23.27 44.45 0.99
N VAL A 806 23.73 43.40 1.67
CA VAL A 806 24.82 42.50 1.22
C VAL A 806 24.50 41.83 -0.11
N CYS A 807 23.26 41.34 -0.27
CA CYS A 807 22.83 40.71 -1.52
C CYS A 807 22.76 41.72 -2.66
N THR A 808 22.39 42.98 -2.37
CA THR A 808 22.30 44.05 -3.36
C THR A 808 23.69 44.51 -3.80
N VAL A 809 24.66 44.60 -2.89
CA VAL A 809 26.03 45.01 -3.26
C VAL A 809 26.76 43.96 -4.12
N ALA A 810 26.37 42.69 -4.05
CA ALA A 810 26.89 41.65 -4.93
C ALA A 810 26.26 41.66 -6.34
N LEU A 811 25.15 42.39 -6.55
CA LEU A 811 24.38 42.40 -7.80
C LEU A 811 25.21 42.74 -9.06
N PRO A 812 26.16 43.71 -9.03
CA PRO A 812 26.98 44.05 -10.19
C PRO A 812 27.82 42.89 -10.74
N LEU A 813 28.00 41.77 -10.01
CA LEU A 813 28.69 40.59 -10.53
C LEU A 813 27.91 39.85 -11.63
N GLU A 814 26.59 40.03 -11.63
CA GLU A 814 25.67 39.44 -12.60
C GLU A 814 25.04 40.49 -13.51
N PHE A 815 24.58 41.60 -12.93
CA PHE A 815 23.81 42.62 -13.63
C PHE A 815 24.17 44.02 -13.14
N GLY A 816 24.51 44.92 -14.07
CA GLY A 816 24.81 46.31 -13.78
C GLY A 816 24.70 47.20 -15.04
N PRO A 817 24.95 48.50 -14.92
CA PRO A 817 25.27 49.22 -13.68
C PRO A 817 24.04 49.39 -12.76
N VAL A 818 24.24 49.30 -11.45
CA VAL A 818 23.19 49.39 -10.41
C VAL A 818 22.96 50.83 -9.93
N GLY A 819 24.00 51.67 -9.95
CA GLY A 819 23.88 53.10 -9.62
C GLY A 819 23.62 53.41 -8.14
N SER A 820 22.86 54.46 -7.83
CA SER A 820 22.75 55.02 -6.46
C SER A 820 22.15 54.07 -5.41
N THR A 821 21.42 53.04 -5.84
CA THR A 821 20.94 51.98 -4.93
C THR A 821 22.12 51.20 -4.34
N LEU A 822 23.21 51.02 -5.12
CA LEU A 822 24.42 50.34 -4.69
C LEU A 822 25.14 51.11 -3.58
N GLU A 823 25.23 52.44 -3.71
CA GLU A 823 25.84 53.34 -2.72
C GLU A 823 25.08 53.31 -1.40
N THR A 824 23.75 53.37 -1.48
CA THR A 824 22.89 53.33 -0.29
C THR A 824 23.06 52.02 0.46
N CYS A 825 23.01 50.87 -0.25
CA CYS A 825 23.20 49.57 0.37
C CYS A 825 24.61 49.38 0.94
N ALA A 826 25.65 49.91 0.30
CA ALA A 826 27.02 49.80 0.82
C ALA A 826 27.21 50.50 2.18
N LEU A 827 26.49 51.60 2.42
CA LEU A 827 26.50 52.30 3.71
C LEU A 827 25.78 51.51 4.83
N GLU A 828 24.87 50.60 4.46
CA GLU A 828 24.13 49.76 5.41
C GLU A 828 24.91 48.49 5.82
N VAL A 829 26.09 48.26 5.25
CA VAL A 829 26.90 47.06 5.52
C VAL A 829 27.92 47.31 6.65
N GLU A 830 27.77 46.60 7.76
CA GLU A 830 28.57 46.81 8.98
C GLU A 830 29.68 45.76 9.20
N ASP A 831 29.47 44.48 8.85
CA ASP A 831 30.47 43.40 9.06
C ASP A 831 31.62 43.48 8.05
N GLU A 832 32.86 43.31 8.50
CA GLU A 832 34.07 43.40 7.66
C GLU A 832 34.02 42.48 6.43
N ARG A 833 33.42 41.29 6.55
CA ARG A 833 33.31 40.33 5.42
C ARG A 833 32.31 40.82 4.40
N GLU A 834 31.21 41.41 4.86
CA GLU A 834 30.18 41.98 4.01
C GLU A 834 30.68 43.26 3.32
N GLN A 835 31.48 44.08 4.02
CA GLN A 835 32.17 45.23 3.43
C GLN A 835 33.17 44.80 2.35
N GLY A 836 33.85 43.65 2.55
CA GLY A 836 34.63 43.00 1.51
C GLY A 836 33.80 42.65 0.26
N VAL A 837 32.57 42.13 0.44
CA VAL A 837 31.64 41.89 -0.67
C VAL A 837 31.22 43.20 -1.33
N ALA A 838 30.98 44.27 -0.57
CA ALA A 838 30.66 45.59 -1.10
C ALA A 838 31.80 46.14 -1.97
N ALA A 839 33.05 45.99 -1.54
CA ALA A 839 34.22 46.34 -2.34
C ALA A 839 34.30 45.53 -3.64
N VAL A 840 34.08 44.21 -3.60
CA VAL A 840 33.98 43.32 -4.78
C VAL A 840 32.85 43.74 -5.71
N GLY A 841 31.71 44.14 -5.17
CA GLY A 841 30.60 44.74 -5.91
C GLY A 841 31.00 46.04 -6.61
N GLY A 842 31.74 46.90 -5.92
CA GLY A 842 32.30 48.13 -6.48
C GLY A 842 33.27 47.89 -7.63
N PHE A 843 34.15 46.89 -7.50
CA PHE A 843 35.00 46.42 -8.60
C PHE A 843 34.17 45.98 -9.81
N ALA A 844 33.13 45.17 -9.59
CA ALA A 844 32.28 44.70 -10.68
C ALA A 844 31.49 45.83 -11.36
N GLU A 845 30.92 46.76 -10.58
CA GLU A 845 30.21 47.95 -11.08
C GLU A 845 31.10 48.80 -11.99
N LEU A 846 32.34 49.06 -11.56
CA LEU A 846 33.28 49.88 -12.31
C LEU A 846 33.91 49.14 -13.50
N LEU A 847 34.43 47.93 -13.26
CA LEU A 847 35.23 47.20 -14.24
C LEU A 847 34.39 46.47 -15.28
N LEU A 848 33.21 45.95 -14.93
CA LEU A 848 32.38 45.21 -15.87
C LEU A 848 31.41 46.14 -16.61
N TRP A 849 30.89 47.16 -15.92
CA TRP A 849 29.78 47.98 -16.43
C TRP A 849 30.12 49.46 -16.61
N GLY A 850 31.24 49.96 -16.08
CA GLY A 850 31.60 51.39 -16.16
C GLY A 850 30.74 52.30 -15.29
N GLY A 851 30.11 51.76 -14.24
CA GLY A 851 29.25 52.51 -13.33
C GLY A 851 30.07 53.42 -12.39
N PRO A 852 29.72 54.71 -12.24
CA PRO A 852 30.50 55.67 -11.43
C PRO A 852 30.45 55.35 -9.93
N SER A 853 29.39 54.70 -9.45
CA SER A 853 29.24 54.26 -8.05
C SER A 853 30.36 53.30 -7.63
N GLY A 854 30.92 52.52 -8.56
CA GLY A 854 31.95 51.54 -8.24
C GLY A 854 33.23 52.15 -7.65
N ARG A 855 33.66 53.34 -8.13
CA ARG A 855 34.82 54.05 -7.56
C ARG A 855 34.58 54.45 -6.10
N GLN A 856 33.37 54.93 -5.79
CA GLN A 856 33.02 55.37 -4.44
C GLN A 856 33.01 54.19 -3.46
N LEU A 857 32.48 53.03 -3.86
CA LEU A 857 32.45 51.83 -3.03
C LEU A 857 33.85 51.26 -2.77
N ILE A 858 34.70 51.21 -3.80
CA ILE A 858 36.09 50.76 -3.65
C ILE A 858 36.83 51.67 -2.68
N ASP A 859 36.65 53.00 -2.80
CA ASP A 859 37.30 53.97 -1.89
C ASP A 859 36.76 53.85 -0.46
N LEU A 860 35.45 53.71 -0.30
CA LEU A 860 34.77 53.56 1.00
C LEU A 860 35.27 52.34 1.79
N HIS A 861 35.47 51.20 1.11
CA HIS A 861 35.81 49.93 1.76
C HIS A 861 37.26 49.48 1.55
N ARG A 862 38.12 50.34 0.99
CA ARG A 862 39.53 50.02 0.70
C ARG A 862 40.30 49.51 1.93
N GLY A 863 40.02 50.06 3.11
CA GLY A 863 40.73 49.74 4.35
C GLY A 863 40.54 48.30 4.85
N ILE A 864 39.54 47.58 4.33
CA ILE A 864 39.18 46.21 4.75
C ILE A 864 39.69 45.17 3.75
N LEU A 865 40.11 45.59 2.56
CA LEU A 865 40.68 44.69 1.55
C LEU A 865 42.02 44.13 2.01
N SER A 866 42.24 42.84 1.78
CA SER A 866 43.54 42.19 1.98
C SER A 866 44.58 42.73 1.00
N SER A 867 45.86 42.40 1.21
CA SER A 867 46.96 43.11 0.54
C SER A 867 46.89 43.05 -0.98
N GLN A 868 46.60 41.89 -1.57
CA GLN A 868 46.50 41.75 -3.03
C GLN A 868 45.27 42.47 -3.58
N TRP A 869 44.13 42.38 -2.89
CA TRP A 869 42.91 43.09 -3.26
C TRP A 869 43.03 44.62 -3.10
N GLY A 870 43.82 45.09 -2.13
CA GLY A 870 44.15 46.50 -1.94
C GLY A 870 45.06 47.04 -3.05
N GLU A 871 46.05 46.26 -3.49
CA GLU A 871 46.86 46.60 -4.67
C GLU A 871 46.00 46.65 -5.95
N LEU A 872 45.06 45.71 -6.12
CA LEU A 872 44.11 45.74 -7.22
C LEU A 872 43.19 46.97 -7.15
N ALA A 873 42.70 47.34 -5.96
CA ALA A 873 41.88 48.53 -5.74
C ALA A 873 42.59 49.81 -6.16
N GLN A 874 43.89 49.94 -5.84
CA GLN A 874 44.68 51.08 -6.26
C GLN A 874 44.81 51.12 -7.79
N ALA A 875 45.17 49.99 -8.42
CA ALA A 875 45.29 49.90 -9.87
C ALA A 875 43.95 50.17 -10.60
N THR A 876 42.83 49.75 -10.02
CA THR A 876 41.49 50.04 -10.55
C THR A 876 41.14 51.53 -10.45
N MET A 877 41.55 52.21 -9.38
CA MET A 877 41.29 53.65 -9.21
C MET A 877 42.13 54.52 -10.15
N ASP A 878 43.33 54.07 -10.48
CA ASP A 878 44.23 54.75 -11.43
C ASP A 878 43.88 54.46 -12.90
N LEU A 879 42.91 53.56 -13.16
CA LEU A 879 42.51 53.16 -14.50
C LEU A 879 41.77 54.28 -15.25
N PRO A 880 42.25 54.74 -16.42
CA PRO A 880 41.56 55.74 -17.23
C PRO A 880 40.46 55.08 -18.08
N LEU A 881 39.32 54.76 -17.45
CA LEU A 881 38.12 54.29 -18.15
C LEU A 881 37.32 55.50 -18.69
N PRO A 882 36.87 55.48 -19.96
CA PRO A 882 35.93 56.46 -20.48
C PRO A 882 34.61 56.42 -19.71
N ASP A 883 33.97 57.58 -19.50
CA ASP A 883 32.68 57.67 -18.79
C ASP A 883 31.66 56.66 -19.34
N GLY A 884 31.14 55.82 -18.46
CA GLY A 884 30.10 54.84 -18.77
C GLY A 884 30.57 53.60 -19.55
N ARG A 885 31.88 53.34 -19.67
CA ARG A 885 32.39 52.10 -20.29
C ARG A 885 33.28 51.31 -19.33
N GLY A 886 32.95 50.04 -19.12
CA GLY A 886 33.79 49.08 -18.40
C GLY A 886 35.02 48.64 -19.20
N LEU A 887 35.75 47.66 -18.66
CA LEU A 887 36.87 47.02 -19.33
C LEU A 887 36.42 46.40 -20.67
N PRO A 888 37.25 46.50 -21.73
CA PRO A 888 36.97 45.88 -23.03
C PRO A 888 37.22 44.36 -22.98
N LEU A 889 36.48 43.63 -22.13
CA LEU A 889 36.65 42.19 -21.91
C LEU A 889 36.51 41.37 -23.20
N VAL A 890 35.65 41.81 -24.12
CA VAL A 890 35.48 41.21 -25.45
C VAL A 890 36.77 41.35 -26.27
N THR A 891 37.43 42.50 -26.23
CA THR A 891 38.71 42.74 -26.93
C THR A 891 39.83 41.89 -26.33
N PHE A 892 39.89 41.76 -24.99
CA PHE A 892 40.84 40.85 -24.32
C PHE A 892 40.62 39.39 -24.74
N ALA A 893 39.38 38.91 -24.71
CA ALA A 893 39.03 37.56 -25.14
C ALA A 893 39.32 37.33 -26.64
N ALA A 894 39.02 38.31 -27.51
CA ALA A 894 39.32 38.27 -28.93
C ALA A 894 40.83 38.21 -29.21
N GLN A 895 41.63 39.02 -28.51
CA GLN A 895 43.09 39.01 -28.64
C GLN A 895 43.75 37.76 -28.02
N LEU A 896 43.15 37.15 -26.99
CA LEU A 896 43.55 35.81 -26.51
C LEU A 896 43.22 34.72 -27.54
N ALA A 897 42.06 34.81 -28.20
CA ALA A 897 41.69 33.89 -29.27
C ALA A 897 42.63 33.99 -30.49
N THR A 898 43.25 35.17 -30.74
CA THR A 898 44.30 35.32 -31.78
C THR A 898 45.62 34.60 -31.48
N VAL A 899 45.78 33.96 -30.31
CA VAL A 899 46.93 33.10 -29.98
C VAL A 899 46.74 31.66 -30.48
N MET A 900 45.53 31.29 -30.94
CA MET A 900 45.39 30.13 -31.82
C MET A 900 46.13 30.44 -33.12
N SER A 901 47.17 29.66 -33.44
CA SER A 901 47.93 29.87 -34.67
C SER A 901 46.99 29.74 -35.88
N ALA A 902 47.34 30.37 -37.00
CA ALA A 902 46.59 30.15 -38.25
C ALA A 902 46.49 28.66 -38.61
N ALA A 903 47.49 27.87 -38.20
CA ALA A 903 47.48 26.41 -38.32
C ALA A 903 46.42 25.76 -37.42
N ASP A 904 46.24 26.20 -36.17
CA ASP A 904 45.26 25.62 -35.22
C ASP A 904 43.81 25.92 -35.63
N VAL A 905 43.56 27.12 -36.16
CA VAL A 905 42.22 27.49 -36.68
C VAL A 905 41.89 26.68 -37.92
N GLU A 906 42.84 26.53 -38.86
CA GLU A 906 42.63 25.67 -40.04
C GLU A 906 42.52 24.19 -39.65
N GLU A 907 43.29 23.71 -38.67
CA GLU A 907 43.16 22.35 -38.15
C GLU A 907 41.79 22.12 -37.50
N GLY A 908 41.26 23.14 -36.79
CA GLY A 908 39.91 23.15 -36.25
C GLY A 908 38.84 23.02 -37.34
N TRP A 909 38.95 23.78 -38.44
CA TRP A 909 38.04 23.66 -39.58
C TRP A 909 38.13 22.27 -40.24
N VAL A 910 39.34 21.73 -40.43
CA VAL A 910 39.55 20.37 -40.95
C VAL A 910 38.93 19.30 -40.04
N ARG A 911 39.00 19.50 -38.72
CA ARG A 911 38.41 18.60 -37.72
C ARG A 911 36.88 18.64 -37.74
N LEU A 912 36.29 19.82 -37.93
CA LEU A 912 34.84 19.97 -38.13
C LEU A 912 34.37 19.23 -39.37
N THR A 913 35.02 19.40 -40.53
CA THR A 913 34.69 18.67 -41.78
C THR A 913 34.71 17.16 -41.57
N ARG A 914 35.78 16.63 -40.96
CA ARG A 914 35.91 15.18 -40.69
C ARG A 914 34.76 14.67 -39.80
N THR A 915 34.39 15.44 -38.78
CA THR A 915 33.35 15.03 -37.84
C THR A 915 31.96 15.10 -38.47
N ILE A 916 31.70 16.12 -39.30
CA ILE A 916 30.46 16.23 -40.08
C ILE A 916 30.33 15.06 -41.05
N ASP A 917 31.42 14.67 -41.75
CA ASP A 917 31.43 13.52 -42.64
C ASP A 917 31.21 12.17 -41.93
N GLU A 918 31.69 12.02 -40.70
CA GLU A 918 31.37 10.86 -39.87
C GLU A 918 29.89 10.78 -39.52
N ILE A 919 29.27 11.92 -39.20
CA ILE A 919 27.85 12.01 -38.87
C ILE A 919 27.01 11.77 -40.13
N ARG A 920 27.40 12.32 -41.28
CA ARG A 920 26.77 12.11 -42.59
C ARG A 920 26.73 10.61 -42.95
N ARG A 921 27.86 9.91 -42.79
CA ARG A 921 27.97 8.46 -43.04
C ARG A 921 27.16 7.58 -42.08
N ARG A 922 26.80 8.09 -40.90
CA ARG A 922 26.04 7.35 -39.88
C ARG A 922 24.53 7.48 -40.01
N ARG A 923 24.00 8.06 -41.10
CA ARG A 923 22.54 8.13 -41.38
C ARG A 923 21.83 6.79 -41.15
N GLN A 924 22.44 5.69 -41.61
CA GLN A 924 21.88 4.33 -41.50
C GLN A 924 21.79 3.78 -40.06
N ARG A 925 22.39 4.46 -39.07
CA ARG A 925 22.29 4.06 -37.65
C ARG A 925 21.01 4.58 -36.97
N PHE A 926 20.31 5.53 -37.59
CA PHE A 926 18.99 5.96 -37.11
C PHE A 926 17.93 4.98 -37.61
N ASN A 927 17.51 4.06 -36.74
CA ASN A 927 16.52 3.02 -37.01
C ASN A 927 15.07 3.43 -36.68
N PHE A 928 14.82 4.73 -36.53
CA PHE A 928 13.51 5.30 -36.19
C PHE A 928 13.31 6.64 -36.91
N ASP A 929 12.04 6.96 -37.19
CA ASP A 929 11.66 8.01 -38.16
C ASP A 929 12.05 9.42 -37.69
N SER A 930 11.83 9.76 -36.41
CA SER A 930 12.25 11.05 -35.85
C SER A 930 13.78 11.26 -35.86
N GLY A 931 14.56 10.18 -35.78
CA GLY A 931 16.02 10.22 -35.88
C GLY A 931 16.49 10.46 -37.32
N GLN A 932 15.77 9.91 -38.31
CA GLN A 932 16.03 10.18 -39.72
C GLN A 932 15.61 11.59 -40.10
N ALA A 933 14.44 12.06 -39.65
CA ALA A 933 13.97 13.43 -39.84
C ALA A 933 14.94 14.46 -39.24
N TRP A 934 15.48 14.19 -38.04
CA TRP A 934 16.54 15.00 -37.45
C TRP A 934 17.80 15.02 -38.35
N HIS A 935 18.30 13.86 -38.76
CA HIS A 935 19.51 13.77 -39.58
C HIS A 935 19.33 14.51 -40.91
N ASP A 936 18.24 14.21 -41.62
CA ASP A 936 17.92 14.80 -42.92
C ASP A 936 17.71 16.32 -42.82
N GLY A 937 17.02 16.79 -41.78
CA GLY A 937 16.82 18.23 -41.53
C GLY A 937 18.12 18.98 -41.24
N MET A 938 19.09 18.35 -40.58
CA MET A 938 20.40 18.97 -40.31
C MET A 938 21.30 19.03 -41.55
N PHE A 939 21.10 18.12 -42.51
CA PHE A 939 21.82 18.05 -43.79
C PHE A 939 21.02 18.57 -44.99
N ALA A 940 19.85 19.16 -44.76
CA ALA A 940 19.08 19.87 -45.79
C ALA A 940 19.90 21.04 -46.40
N PRO A 941 19.50 21.59 -47.56
CA PRO A 941 20.22 22.70 -48.19
C PRO A 941 20.45 23.92 -47.29
N ASP A 942 19.54 24.18 -46.35
CA ASP A 942 19.61 25.23 -45.32
C ASP A 942 19.93 24.70 -43.91
N GLY A 943 20.18 23.39 -43.80
CA GLY A 943 20.47 22.69 -42.56
C GLY A 943 21.76 23.15 -41.89
N ILE A 944 21.80 23.11 -40.56
CA ILE A 944 22.92 23.64 -39.77
C ILE A 944 24.24 22.97 -40.12
N LEU A 945 24.27 21.64 -40.28
CA LEU A 945 25.51 20.94 -40.60
C LEU A 945 25.95 21.21 -42.03
N THR A 946 25.03 21.40 -42.97
CA THR A 946 25.35 21.82 -44.35
C THR A 946 25.98 23.20 -44.37
N ARG A 947 25.47 24.14 -43.56
CA ARG A 947 26.04 25.50 -43.46
C ARG A 947 27.43 25.50 -42.83
N ILE A 948 27.65 24.69 -41.80
CA ILE A 948 28.99 24.55 -41.19
C ILE A 948 29.95 23.88 -42.18
N ASP A 949 29.50 22.83 -42.89
CA ASP A 949 30.31 22.14 -43.91
C ASP A 949 30.70 23.07 -45.06
N ALA A 950 29.76 23.88 -45.56
CA ALA A 950 30.03 24.88 -46.59
C ALA A 950 31.08 25.91 -46.14
N ALA A 951 31.02 26.38 -44.89
CA ALA A 951 32.00 27.30 -44.33
C ALA A 951 33.39 26.65 -44.12
N THR A 952 33.48 25.33 -44.04
CA THR A 952 34.79 24.66 -44.01
C THR A 952 35.49 24.75 -45.37
N GLY A 953 34.74 24.64 -46.47
CA GLY A 953 35.25 24.69 -47.85
C GLY A 953 35.37 26.09 -48.45
N ASP A 954 34.58 27.05 -47.97
CA ASP A 954 34.58 28.45 -48.43
C ASP A 954 34.90 29.41 -47.27
N PRO A 955 36.10 30.02 -47.27
CA PRO A 955 36.52 30.96 -46.24
C PRO A 955 35.62 32.18 -46.07
N ASP A 956 34.97 32.65 -47.14
CA ASP A 956 34.15 33.87 -47.10
C ASP A 956 32.86 33.65 -46.28
N LEU A 957 32.39 32.40 -46.20
CA LEU A 957 31.22 32.02 -45.41
C LEU A 957 31.51 31.87 -43.91
N ARG A 958 32.79 31.85 -43.50
CA ARG A 958 33.19 31.63 -42.09
C ARG A 958 32.84 32.81 -41.17
N HIS A 959 32.80 34.03 -41.71
CA HIS A 959 32.54 35.26 -40.96
C HIS A 959 31.08 35.33 -40.45
N ASP A 960 30.12 34.99 -41.30
CA ASP A 960 28.69 35.16 -41.00
C ASP A 960 28.03 33.91 -40.36
N LEU A 961 28.78 32.81 -40.26
CA LEU A 961 28.27 31.53 -39.76
C LEU A 961 27.79 31.63 -38.31
N GLY A 962 28.58 32.26 -37.41
CA GLY A 962 28.30 32.30 -35.98
C GLY A 962 26.92 32.86 -35.61
N HIS A 963 26.48 33.91 -36.31
CA HIS A 963 25.16 34.53 -36.13
C HIS A 963 24.00 33.67 -36.68
N GLY A 964 24.28 32.81 -37.66
CA GLY A 964 23.30 31.91 -38.27
C GLY A 964 23.03 30.61 -37.51
N LEU A 965 23.82 30.30 -36.47
CA LEU A 965 23.73 29.06 -35.70
C LEU A 965 22.77 29.20 -34.49
N PRO A 966 21.89 28.22 -34.21
CA PRO A 966 20.86 28.34 -33.16
C PRO A 966 21.42 28.27 -31.74
N VAL A 967 21.05 29.22 -30.88
CA VAL A 967 21.52 29.27 -29.48
C VAL A 967 21.16 28.00 -28.70
N ASN A 968 20.00 27.40 -29.01
CA ASN A 968 19.55 26.14 -28.43
C ASN A 968 19.36 25.08 -29.53
N VAL A 969 20.34 24.19 -29.67
CA VAL A 969 20.36 23.13 -30.70
C VAL A 969 19.20 22.15 -30.49
N ARG A 970 18.95 21.73 -29.25
CA ARG A 970 17.86 20.82 -28.92
C ARG A 970 16.50 21.34 -29.40
N ARG A 971 16.16 22.59 -29.07
CA ARG A 971 14.90 23.23 -29.49
C ARG A 971 14.80 23.35 -31.01
N HIS A 972 15.93 23.57 -31.69
CA HIS A 972 15.97 23.61 -33.15
C HIS A 972 15.69 22.23 -33.76
N VAL A 973 16.28 21.16 -33.20
CA VAL A 973 16.04 19.79 -33.65
C VAL A 973 14.59 19.35 -33.37
N ASP A 974 14.05 19.66 -32.19
CA ASP A 974 12.65 19.39 -31.88
C ASP A 974 11.70 20.07 -32.90
N LYS A 975 12.05 21.29 -33.35
CA LYS A 975 11.31 21.98 -34.42
C LYS A 975 11.43 21.28 -35.77
N LEU A 976 12.62 20.80 -36.16
CA LEU A 976 12.82 20.06 -37.42
C LEU A 976 12.02 18.76 -37.45
N VAL A 977 12.03 17.99 -36.36
CA VAL A 977 11.26 16.75 -36.23
C VAL A 977 9.75 17.03 -36.25
N SER A 978 9.31 18.07 -35.53
CA SER A 978 7.91 18.49 -35.55
C SER A 978 7.46 18.97 -36.94
N GLN A 979 8.30 19.68 -37.69
CA GLN A 979 8.01 20.12 -39.06
C GLN A 979 7.94 18.97 -40.06
N ALA A 980 8.63 17.87 -39.78
CA ALA A 980 8.53 16.63 -40.55
C ALA A 980 7.26 15.81 -40.21
N GLY A 981 6.47 16.24 -39.22
CA GLY A 981 5.25 15.53 -38.78
C GLY A 981 5.52 14.32 -37.88
N GLU A 982 6.75 14.19 -37.37
CA GLU A 982 7.20 13.02 -36.62
C GLU A 982 7.06 13.21 -35.10
N GLU A 983 7.03 12.09 -34.36
CA GLU A 983 6.92 12.11 -32.90
C GLU A 983 8.13 12.79 -32.22
N PRO A 984 7.93 13.48 -31.08
CA PRO A 984 9.01 14.13 -30.35
C PRO A 984 10.14 13.18 -29.95
N ILE A 985 11.39 13.63 -30.08
CA ILE A 985 12.57 12.79 -29.79
C ILE A 985 12.60 12.43 -28.30
N GLN A 986 12.77 11.13 -28.00
CA GLN A 986 13.10 10.65 -26.66
C GLN A 986 14.57 10.93 -26.29
N TRP A 987 14.84 12.16 -25.88
CA TRP A 987 16.20 12.66 -25.65
C TRP A 987 17.06 11.80 -24.71
N ARG A 988 16.48 11.12 -23.72
CA ARG A 988 17.21 10.22 -22.79
C ARG A 988 18.12 9.21 -23.49
N LYS A 989 17.74 8.69 -24.66
CA LYS A 989 18.52 7.70 -25.42
C LYS A 989 19.49 8.33 -26.44
N GLN A 990 19.35 9.63 -26.71
CA GLN A 990 20.05 10.34 -27.78
C GLN A 990 20.90 11.52 -27.29
N MET A 991 21.03 11.70 -25.96
CA MET A 991 21.83 12.77 -25.35
C MET A 991 23.27 12.82 -25.86
N SER A 992 23.89 11.66 -26.11
CA SER A 992 25.26 11.60 -26.64
C SER A 992 25.38 12.17 -28.05
N HIS A 993 24.36 12.00 -28.90
CA HIS A 993 24.34 12.57 -30.24
C HIS A 993 24.01 14.07 -30.19
N LEU A 994 23.09 14.48 -29.31
CA LEU A 994 22.77 15.89 -29.08
C LEU A 994 24.00 16.67 -28.60
N HIS A 995 24.68 16.18 -27.55
CA HIS A 995 25.88 16.81 -27.02
C HIS A 995 26.99 16.93 -28.08
N ARG A 996 27.16 15.91 -28.92
CA ARG A 996 28.14 15.95 -30.01
C ARG A 996 27.83 17.03 -31.05
N ILE A 997 26.55 17.27 -31.36
CA ILE A 997 26.14 18.35 -32.25
C ILE A 997 26.26 19.71 -31.56
N GLU A 998 25.93 19.81 -30.28
CA GLU A 998 26.10 21.03 -29.48
C GLU A 998 27.58 21.43 -29.38
N GLU A 999 28.47 20.46 -29.18
CA GLU A 999 29.91 20.66 -29.23
C GLU A 999 30.37 21.16 -30.59
N LEU A 1000 29.89 20.55 -31.69
CA LEU A 1000 30.20 21.00 -33.06
C LEU A 1000 29.73 22.44 -33.33
N VAL A 1001 28.50 22.78 -32.91
CA VAL A 1001 27.95 24.12 -33.08
C VAL A 1001 28.73 25.13 -32.23
N ARG A 1002 29.15 24.75 -31.03
CA ARG A 1002 29.98 25.59 -30.16
C ARG A 1002 31.38 25.79 -30.74
N GLU A 1003 32.01 24.74 -31.24
CA GLU A 1003 33.33 24.79 -31.88
C GLU A 1003 33.28 25.61 -33.17
N ALA A 1004 32.25 25.45 -34.01
CA ALA A 1004 32.04 26.27 -35.20
C ALA A 1004 31.81 27.75 -34.85
N ARG A 1005 31.09 28.06 -33.77
CA ARG A 1005 30.98 29.44 -33.26
C ARG A 1005 32.31 29.99 -32.78
N LEU A 1006 33.11 29.21 -32.07
CA LEU A 1006 34.41 29.62 -31.58
C LEU A 1006 35.37 29.89 -32.74
N LEU A 1007 35.42 29.02 -33.75
CA LEU A 1007 36.26 29.19 -34.93
C LEU A 1007 35.78 30.33 -35.85
N SER A 1008 34.46 30.51 -36.00
CA SER A 1008 33.86 31.66 -36.70
C SER A 1008 34.16 32.97 -35.95
N ALA A 1009 34.02 32.99 -34.61
CA ALA A 1009 34.38 34.13 -33.79
C ALA A 1009 35.88 34.42 -33.81
N ALA A 1010 36.76 33.41 -33.93
CA ALA A 1010 38.19 33.60 -34.13
C ALA A 1010 38.52 34.21 -35.51
N ALA A 1011 37.74 33.87 -36.54
CA ALA A 1011 37.83 34.50 -37.87
C ALA A 1011 37.32 35.97 -37.85
N VAL A 1012 36.21 36.24 -37.16
CA VAL A 1012 35.67 37.61 -36.92
C VAL A 1012 36.60 38.43 -36.01
N SER A 1013 37.26 37.79 -35.05
CA SER A 1013 38.22 38.43 -34.14
C SER A 1013 39.51 38.85 -34.85
N ARG A 1014 39.83 38.29 -36.04
CA ARG A 1014 40.88 38.83 -36.92
C ARG A 1014 40.45 40.10 -37.66
N ALA A 1015 39.15 40.30 -37.89
CA ALA A 1015 38.63 41.57 -38.43
C ALA A 1015 38.60 42.68 -37.36
N HIS A 1016 38.51 42.30 -36.07
CA HIS A 1016 38.58 43.22 -34.92
C HIS A 1016 39.95 43.28 -34.23
N SER A 1017 40.97 42.54 -34.71
CA SER A 1017 42.31 42.49 -34.08
C SER A 1017 43.10 43.80 -34.23
N ASP A 1018 42.61 44.74 -35.03
CA ASP A 1018 43.19 46.07 -35.17
C ASP A 1018 42.80 47.02 -34.02
N GLU A 1019 41.81 46.66 -33.19
CA GLU A 1019 41.45 47.47 -32.02
C GLU A 1019 42.43 47.20 -30.87
N ARG A 1020 43.36 48.14 -30.65
CA ARG A 1020 44.38 48.05 -29.60
C ARG A 1020 43.74 48.26 -28.22
N VAL A 1021 44.08 47.38 -27.27
CA VAL A 1021 43.83 47.63 -25.85
C VAL A 1021 44.56 48.92 -25.45
N PRO A 1022 43.86 49.94 -24.93
CA PRO A 1022 44.47 51.20 -24.51
C PRO A 1022 45.62 50.98 -23.52
N ASP A 1023 46.67 51.80 -23.61
CA ASP A 1023 47.90 51.57 -22.82
C ASP A 1023 47.63 51.58 -21.30
N GLY A 1024 46.78 52.48 -20.79
CA GLY A 1024 46.40 52.49 -19.37
C GLY A 1024 45.62 51.25 -18.91
N VAL A 1025 44.92 50.57 -19.83
CA VAL A 1025 44.21 49.31 -19.55
C VAL A 1025 45.16 48.10 -19.63
N ARG A 1026 46.25 48.21 -20.41
CA ARG A 1026 47.34 47.22 -20.45
C ARG A 1026 48.08 47.16 -19.12
N ASP A 1027 48.43 48.32 -18.54
CA ASP A 1027 49.12 48.37 -17.25
C ASP A 1027 48.30 47.71 -16.14
N TYR A 1028 46.98 47.95 -16.12
CA TYR A 1028 46.06 47.26 -15.23
C TYR A 1028 46.02 45.75 -15.44
N ALA A 1029 46.04 45.29 -16.70
CA ALA A 1029 46.06 43.85 -17.00
C ALA A 1029 47.35 43.17 -16.49
N LEU A 1030 48.50 43.84 -16.58
CA LEU A 1030 49.77 43.37 -16.03
C LEU A 1030 49.73 43.23 -14.51
N VAL A 1031 49.18 44.24 -13.82
CA VAL A 1031 49.00 44.19 -12.36
C VAL A 1031 48.05 43.05 -12.00
N THR A 1032 46.91 42.93 -12.68
CA THR A 1032 45.93 41.86 -12.44
C THR A 1032 46.55 40.46 -12.63
N ALA A 1033 47.37 40.26 -13.67
CA ALA A 1033 48.07 39.00 -13.93
C ALA A 1033 49.11 38.64 -12.88
N ARG A 1034 49.85 39.65 -12.37
CA ARG A 1034 50.84 39.48 -11.30
C ARG A 1034 50.19 39.06 -9.99
N LEU A 1035 49.06 39.69 -9.64
CA LEU A 1035 48.35 39.45 -8.38
C LEU A 1035 47.44 38.22 -8.42
N TRP A 1036 47.19 37.65 -9.61
CA TRP A 1036 46.14 36.65 -9.87
C TRP A 1036 46.09 35.47 -8.89
N ASP A 1037 47.21 34.78 -8.68
CA ASP A 1037 47.25 33.60 -7.82
C ASP A 1037 47.07 33.98 -6.34
N GLY A 1038 47.53 35.18 -5.97
CA GLY A 1038 47.32 35.79 -4.64
C GLY A 1038 45.85 36.18 -4.41
N LEU A 1039 45.19 36.75 -5.42
CA LEU A 1039 43.76 37.11 -5.35
C LEU A 1039 42.88 35.87 -5.17
N PHE A 1040 43.16 34.77 -5.87
CA PHE A 1040 42.46 33.49 -5.67
C PHE A 1040 42.73 32.91 -4.28
N SER A 1041 43.98 32.93 -3.83
CA SER A 1041 44.36 32.42 -2.50
C SER A 1041 43.67 33.21 -1.38
N GLU A 1042 43.62 34.54 -1.48
CA GLU A 1042 42.93 35.39 -0.51
C GLU A 1042 41.40 35.22 -0.57
N ALA A 1043 40.82 35.01 -1.76
CA ALA A 1043 39.40 34.71 -1.90
C ALA A 1043 39.01 33.35 -1.29
N ASP A 1044 39.88 32.33 -1.40
CA ASP A 1044 39.63 30.99 -0.84
C ASP A 1044 39.72 30.94 0.70
N ILE A 1045 40.41 31.89 1.33
CA ILE A 1045 40.47 32.03 2.79
C ILE A 1045 39.10 32.49 3.35
N LEU A 1046 38.27 33.16 2.54
CA LEU A 1046 36.94 33.58 2.95
C LEU A 1046 36.03 32.37 3.16
N THR A 1047 35.30 32.35 4.28
CA THR A 1047 34.34 31.28 4.56
C THR A 1047 33.11 31.40 3.64
N PRO A 1048 32.53 30.29 3.14
CA PRO A 1048 31.23 30.34 2.47
C PRO A 1048 30.20 31.01 3.41
N PRO A 1049 29.39 31.95 2.91
CA PRO A 1049 29.15 32.29 1.51
C PRO A 1049 30.02 33.43 0.94
N TYR A 1050 30.79 34.15 1.74
CA TYR A 1050 31.47 35.40 1.36
C TYR A 1050 32.58 35.25 0.31
N ARG A 1051 33.10 34.04 0.08
CA ARG A 1051 34.03 33.76 -1.02
C ARG A 1051 33.41 33.81 -2.42
N TYR A 1052 32.11 33.51 -2.55
CA TYR A 1052 31.49 33.34 -3.88
C TYR A 1052 31.52 34.61 -4.74
N PRO A 1053 31.25 35.82 -4.18
CA PRO A 1053 31.40 37.08 -4.92
C PRO A 1053 32.81 37.31 -5.49
N ALA A 1054 33.84 37.10 -4.67
CA ALA A 1054 35.24 37.30 -5.09
C ALA A 1054 35.63 36.33 -6.21
N LEU A 1055 35.28 35.05 -6.07
CA LEU A 1055 35.51 34.04 -7.10
C LEU A 1055 34.74 34.35 -8.40
N ALA A 1056 33.51 34.84 -8.31
CA ALA A 1056 32.72 35.24 -9.47
C ALA A 1056 33.36 36.41 -10.23
N LEU A 1057 33.88 37.42 -9.51
CA LEU A 1057 34.61 38.53 -10.13
C LEU A 1057 35.86 38.05 -10.84
N LEU A 1058 36.67 37.20 -10.18
CA LEU A 1058 37.88 36.65 -10.78
C LEU A 1058 37.57 35.85 -12.03
N GLN A 1059 36.52 35.02 -12.04
CA GLN A 1059 36.08 34.32 -13.26
C GLN A 1059 35.76 35.30 -14.41
N ARG A 1060 35.18 36.47 -14.13
CA ARG A 1060 34.91 37.50 -15.15
C ARG A 1060 36.17 38.22 -15.64
N LEU A 1061 37.17 38.38 -14.79
CA LEU A 1061 38.44 39.05 -15.08
C LEU A 1061 39.50 38.11 -15.67
N GLU A 1062 39.23 36.80 -15.76
CA GLU A 1062 40.17 35.79 -16.26
C GLU A 1062 40.76 36.13 -17.63
N PRO A 1063 39.98 36.60 -18.62
CA PRO A 1063 40.53 37.01 -19.92
C PRO A 1063 41.57 38.13 -19.82
N VAL A 1064 41.46 39.02 -18.83
CA VAL A 1064 42.38 40.14 -18.64
C VAL A 1064 43.74 39.64 -18.15
N ALA A 1065 43.72 38.79 -17.12
CA ALA A 1065 44.93 38.22 -16.53
C ALA A 1065 45.64 37.26 -17.49
N GLN A 1066 44.89 36.40 -18.18
CA GLN A 1066 45.46 35.49 -19.18
C GLN A 1066 46.08 36.25 -20.35
N TRP A 1067 45.44 37.31 -20.84
CA TRP A 1067 45.96 38.09 -21.96
C TRP A 1067 47.33 38.69 -21.64
N ALA A 1068 47.48 39.25 -20.44
CA ALA A 1068 48.75 39.78 -19.97
C ALA A 1068 49.82 38.68 -19.89
N ARG A 1069 49.52 37.54 -19.25
CA ARG A 1069 50.45 36.39 -19.12
C ARG A 1069 50.97 35.84 -20.45
N VAL A 1070 50.20 35.97 -21.53
CA VAL A 1070 50.55 35.44 -22.85
C VAL A 1070 51.34 36.44 -23.70
N ARG A 1071 51.21 37.75 -23.44
CA ARG A 1071 51.83 38.82 -24.25
C ARG A 1071 53.00 39.54 -23.56
N THR A 1072 53.31 39.19 -22.32
CA THR A 1072 54.57 39.51 -21.63
C THR A 1072 55.36 38.26 -21.36
#